data_AF-E1RBS9-F1
#
_entry.id   AF-E1RBS9-F1
#
_cell.length_a   1.000
_cell.length_b   1.000
_cell.length_c   1.000
_cell.angle_alpha   90.00
_cell.angle_beta   90.00
_cell.angle_gamma   90.00
#
_symmetry.space_group_name_H-M   'P 1'
#
loop_
_entity.id
_entity.type
_entity.pdbx_description
1 polymer ?
#
loop_
_entity_poly.entity_id
_entity_poly.type
_entity_poly.pdbx_seq_one_letter_code
_entity_poly.pdbx_strand_id
1 'polypeptide(L)'
;MRRYKTREELVEAYRRRRFLRISKRFLTLCVRPRKMFRYLREKKLLTRSAIFDENYYLRKNPDLYYTTANLMRHFLLTGYKAYRNPNAFFDSKYYEETYPDVKKVGMNPVIHYIMYGVEEGKNPHPEFDTLFYLRSYPDVAEKGVNPLGHYIKIGWRKGNRPNPFMVERDCTFLPAFPLQDHSALSIVVVFHIYHEDLVGSCLQYISHIPYPFDLIVTTPLEENNDAILQVKSLYPDAEIVRSKNAGRDIGPFLQVWDRVLQYDLCCKVHTKKGNSAYSEIWRDLSLRGILETVDTVHGILRMFEQEDSLALAGAELLYGSYQFLLGKNKDLSNSLIKDYNIPVNSYSNNGFFMGTMFWMRVKKFIFLSNLKQLQFPIEDGKNDGKYEHALERLLGSLSLHDKKVLLIRNNEENLFSAKMVNCSYESPITTFHEHFDFVLESLEKQNSIKGEIRRTAIEDSAVLSGYLVLNNSSSPREAIIRIDDTIEMDFLCDYSDGDLKNWEGTEAHGFSVNLPPSIMDGQQHLVKLIDKYSGKIVDSVLIKPVANLNRKVRYSYPVWDAWREERFLRFIQDNTDDIAIADKVSIVMPTYNRAAKIEYAIQSVLAQTYRNFELIIVDDGSLDHTSEIVKPYLSDKRVRYIQQTKQGVSAARNTGLRRSTGAFIFFLDSDNAWFDKYLDTMVKYITLVGIDSAYCGIIAIDDMEKRKYYRGDDFFWSRFSLSNYIDLNAFGYRRKANQQLVLFDETLHRLVDWDYILKFTSDNTIAYAPFLGVKYYDGSNEERITNSVYTRSKALNAALAKIRNRYAGVKRIYNDAFYVFENLMQNSPASINNKESSVTVDTIITSFNHEKYIRKAIQSVMEQIGDFHHRIIISDDGSDDATHGAIDSFQKLYPRVISDISSSVNLGLSQNLKKCIAFSQGKYIALCEGDDYWTDPYKLEKQIMFLETNPHCSMVFSSINVLDEATGEIHLLQRQQRLHSEELTGQDFIDDQPTMNLIGNFSCCLFRSDILKRLPLLVFKERINEIAVAFFCEQFGPIGFIKEPMSVYRQHSNGLWSGADKRKQSEESFRIRKIVLEIAADRYKKQIKDLLDKHYNYEL
;
A
#
# COMPACT_ATOMS: atom_id res chain seq x y z
N MET A 1 23.78 -64.51 6.84
CA MET A 1 22.69 -65.37 7.34
C MET A 1 23.23 -66.41 8.33
N ARG A 2 23.53 -66.02 9.58
CA ARG A 2 23.99 -66.95 10.64
C ARG A 2 23.51 -66.56 12.05
N ARG A 3 22.45 -65.74 12.17
CA ARG A 3 22.00 -65.19 13.48
C ARG A 3 20.51 -65.28 13.78
N TYR A 4 19.70 -65.91 12.93
CA TYR A 4 18.26 -66.07 13.16
C TYR A 4 17.86 -67.50 12.81
N LYS A 5 17.13 -68.16 13.71
CA LYS A 5 16.84 -69.60 13.67
C LYS A 5 15.48 -69.92 13.03
N THR A 6 14.59 -68.94 12.81
CA THR A 6 13.29 -69.16 12.13
C THR A 6 12.95 -68.09 11.10
N ARG A 7 12.03 -68.41 10.17
CA ARG A 7 11.53 -67.49 9.13
C ARG A 7 10.75 -66.30 9.73
N GLU A 8 10.11 -66.51 10.87
CA GLU A 8 9.39 -65.49 11.63
C GLU A 8 10.34 -64.48 12.30
N GLU A 9 11.47 -64.94 12.85
CA GLU A 9 12.51 -64.05 13.40
C GLU A 9 13.13 -63.14 12.32
N LEU A 10 13.23 -63.63 11.08
CA LEU A 10 13.72 -62.86 9.95
C LEU A 10 12.73 -61.77 9.52
N VAL A 11 11.43 -62.08 9.54
CA VAL A 11 10.33 -61.14 9.21
C VAL A 11 10.15 -60.08 10.29
N GLU A 12 10.29 -60.44 11.56
CA GLU A 12 10.22 -59.52 12.70
C GLU A 12 11.43 -58.56 12.73
N ALA A 13 12.63 -59.06 12.40
CA ALA A 13 13.82 -58.24 12.23
C ALA A 13 13.72 -57.28 11.02
N TYR A 14 13.03 -57.70 9.94
CA TYR A 14 12.76 -56.86 8.76
C TYR A 14 11.72 -55.75 9.07
N ARG A 15 10.67 -56.08 9.85
CA ARG A 15 9.68 -55.10 10.35
C ARG A 15 10.32 -54.06 11.27
N ARG A 16 11.19 -54.46 12.20
CA ARG A 16 11.92 -53.53 13.09
C ARG A 16 12.88 -52.60 12.34
N ARG A 17 13.54 -53.06 11.27
CA ARG A 17 14.43 -52.20 10.44
C ARG A 17 13.65 -51.23 9.54
N ARG A 18 12.45 -51.58 9.08
CA ARG A 18 11.57 -50.67 8.33
C ARG A 18 10.95 -49.59 9.23
N PHE A 19 10.66 -49.92 10.50
CA PHE A 19 10.16 -48.96 11.49
C PHE A 19 11.24 -47.94 11.92
N LEU A 20 12.50 -48.35 12.03
CA LEU A 20 13.64 -47.48 12.39
C LEU A 20 14.15 -46.56 11.27
N ARG A 21 13.80 -46.81 10.00
CA ARG A 21 14.09 -45.90 8.88
C ARG A 21 12.99 -44.87 8.62
N ILE A 22 11.76 -45.13 9.06
CA ILE A 22 10.64 -44.18 8.98
C ILE A 22 10.66 -43.20 10.17
N SER A 23 11.25 -43.58 11.32
CA SER A 23 11.27 -42.73 12.52
C SER A 23 12.31 -41.59 12.54
N LYS A 24 13.31 -41.57 11.65
CA LYS A 24 14.23 -40.41 11.54
C LYS A 24 13.76 -39.29 10.60
N ARG A 25 12.82 -39.58 9.68
CA ARG A 25 12.16 -38.55 8.84
C ARG A 25 10.88 -38.01 9.47
N PHE A 26 10.29 -38.73 10.42
CA PHE A 26 9.11 -38.28 11.16
C PHE A 26 9.42 -37.33 12.33
N LEU A 27 10.61 -37.40 12.93
CA LEU A 27 10.96 -36.55 14.08
C LEU A 27 11.23 -35.07 13.73
N THR A 28 11.49 -34.74 12.47
CA THR A 28 11.51 -33.34 11.98
C THR A 28 10.12 -32.82 11.60
N LEU A 29 9.15 -33.71 11.39
CA LEU A 29 7.75 -33.38 11.03
C LEU A 29 6.82 -33.24 12.27
N CYS A 30 7.20 -33.76 13.44
CA CYS A 30 6.40 -33.68 14.66
C CYS A 30 6.53 -32.36 15.47
N VAL A 31 7.20 -31.33 14.96
CA VAL A 31 7.26 -30.01 15.63
C VAL A 31 6.05 -29.12 15.28
N ARG A 32 5.39 -29.36 14.13
CA ARG A 32 4.27 -28.52 13.64
C ARG A 32 2.92 -28.75 14.33
N PRO A 33 2.48 -29.98 14.70
CA PRO A 33 1.22 -30.17 15.42
C PRO A 33 1.25 -29.59 16.84
N ARG A 34 2.36 -29.73 17.57
CA ARG A 34 2.49 -29.25 18.96
C ARG A 34 2.43 -27.72 19.07
N LYS A 35 3.00 -26.98 18.10
CA LYS A 35 2.91 -25.52 18.06
C LYS A 35 1.48 -25.05 17.80
N MET A 36 0.74 -25.73 16.93
CA MET A 36 -0.67 -25.43 16.66
C MET A 36 -1.56 -25.72 17.87
N PHE A 37 -1.43 -26.88 18.53
CA PHE A 37 -2.19 -27.17 19.76
C PHE A 37 -1.88 -26.20 20.90
N ARG A 38 -0.61 -25.77 21.04
CA ARG A 38 -0.22 -24.74 22.01
C ARG A 38 -0.87 -23.40 21.67
N TYR A 39 -0.79 -22.95 20.42
CA TYR A 39 -1.41 -21.71 19.95
C TYR A 39 -2.92 -21.70 20.18
N LEU A 40 -3.64 -22.77 19.80
CA LEU A 40 -5.10 -22.85 19.99
C LEU A 40 -5.49 -22.82 21.48
N ARG A 41 -4.70 -23.45 22.35
CA ARG A 41 -4.90 -23.40 23.81
C ARG A 41 -4.66 -21.99 24.36
N GLU A 42 -3.56 -21.36 23.99
CA GLU A 42 -3.19 -20.01 24.43
C GLU A 42 -4.17 -18.96 23.92
N LYS A 43 -4.62 -19.06 22.65
CA LYS A 43 -5.68 -18.24 22.07
C LYS A 43 -6.96 -18.34 22.91
N LYS A 44 -7.40 -19.57 23.22
CA LYS A 44 -8.62 -19.79 24.03
C LYS A 44 -8.51 -19.18 25.43
N LEU A 45 -7.35 -19.25 26.07
CA LEU A 45 -7.09 -18.65 27.38
C LEU A 45 -7.16 -17.12 27.31
N LEU A 46 -6.49 -16.55 26.32
CA LEU A 46 -6.39 -15.10 26.12
C LEU A 46 -7.75 -14.48 25.73
N THR A 47 -8.54 -15.15 24.89
CA THR A 47 -9.90 -14.70 24.55
C THR A 47 -10.83 -14.74 25.75
N ARG A 48 -10.76 -15.78 26.60
CA ARG A 48 -11.63 -15.92 27.78
C ARG A 48 -11.29 -14.94 28.90
N SER A 49 -10.01 -14.55 29.01
CA SER A 49 -9.58 -13.61 30.05
C SER A 49 -9.94 -12.16 29.73
N ALA A 50 -10.28 -11.82 28.48
CA ALA A 50 -10.52 -10.44 28.02
C ALA A 50 -9.32 -9.48 28.24
N ILE A 51 -8.10 -10.02 28.36
CA ILE A 51 -6.87 -9.24 28.57
C ILE A 51 -6.32 -8.69 27.25
N PHE A 52 -6.58 -9.34 26.12
CA PHE A 52 -6.10 -8.86 24.83
C PHE A 52 -7.03 -7.79 24.26
N ASP A 53 -6.51 -6.57 24.16
CA ASP A 53 -7.18 -5.44 23.52
C ASP A 53 -6.59 -5.28 22.11
N GLU A 54 -7.31 -5.81 21.12
CA GLU A 54 -6.89 -5.79 19.70
C GLU A 54 -6.58 -4.37 19.22
N ASN A 55 -7.36 -3.39 19.65
CA ASN A 55 -7.22 -2.02 19.22
C ASN A 55 -5.99 -1.37 19.88
N TYR A 56 -5.77 -1.57 21.18
CA TYR A 56 -4.54 -1.15 21.85
C TYR A 56 -3.31 -1.77 21.17
N TYR A 57 -3.40 -3.06 20.88
CA TYR A 57 -2.32 -3.81 20.28
C TYR A 57 -1.97 -3.30 18.88
N LEU A 58 -2.97 -2.97 18.04
CA LEU A 58 -2.75 -2.35 16.73
C LEU A 58 -2.13 -0.96 16.87
N ARG A 59 -2.66 -0.10 17.75
CA ARG A 59 -2.18 1.28 17.91
C ARG A 59 -0.75 1.39 18.42
N LYS A 60 -0.34 0.53 19.36
CA LYS A 60 1.06 0.51 19.85
C LYS A 60 2.02 -0.19 18.89
N ASN A 61 1.50 -0.78 17.82
CA ASN A 61 2.26 -1.48 16.80
C ASN A 61 1.73 -1.08 15.41
N PRO A 62 1.87 0.20 15.00
CA PRO A 62 1.33 0.70 13.74
C PRO A 62 1.94 0.03 12.50
N ASP A 63 3.08 -0.66 12.68
CA ASP A 63 3.65 -1.60 11.72
C ASP A 63 2.71 -2.80 11.39
N LEU A 64 1.61 -2.95 12.13
CA LEU A 64 0.56 -3.94 11.92
C LEU A 64 -0.70 -3.38 11.24
N TYR A 65 -0.81 -2.05 11.05
CA TYR A 65 -2.05 -1.37 10.59
C TYR A 65 -2.53 -1.80 9.21
N TYR A 66 -1.60 -2.17 8.32
CA TYR A 66 -1.92 -2.64 6.98
C TYR A 66 -1.66 -4.14 6.79
N THR A 67 -1.45 -4.89 7.89
CA THR A 67 -1.29 -6.35 7.82
C THR A 67 -2.65 -7.05 7.72
N THR A 68 -2.77 -8.10 6.89
CA THR A 68 -3.95 -9.00 6.91
C THR A 68 -3.93 -9.96 8.11
N ALA A 69 -2.96 -9.83 9.02
CA ALA A 69 -2.70 -10.77 10.09
C ALA A 69 -3.62 -10.55 11.30
N ASN A 70 -4.24 -11.63 11.79
CA ASN A 70 -4.97 -11.61 13.05
C ASN A 70 -4.06 -11.15 14.21
N LEU A 71 -4.39 -10.01 14.85
CA LEU A 71 -3.52 -9.35 15.85
C LEU A 71 -3.24 -10.20 17.08
N MET A 72 -4.22 -10.99 17.53
CA MET A 72 -4.04 -11.94 18.63
C MET A 72 -3.09 -13.08 18.25
N ARG A 73 -3.09 -13.51 16.98
CA ARG A 73 -2.10 -14.44 16.45
C ARG A 73 -0.71 -13.83 16.42
N HIS A 74 -0.57 -12.59 15.94
CA HIS A 74 0.70 -11.87 15.98
C HIS A 74 1.24 -11.82 17.41
N PHE A 75 0.42 -11.37 18.37
CA PHE A 75 0.81 -11.27 19.77
C PHE A 75 1.32 -12.60 20.36
N LEU A 76 0.56 -13.69 20.17
CA LEU A 76 0.88 -15.01 20.74
C LEU A 76 2.10 -15.68 20.11
N LEU A 77 2.45 -15.36 18.87
CA LEU A 77 3.55 -16.04 18.16
C LEU A 77 4.88 -15.28 18.26
N THR A 78 4.82 -13.96 18.10
CA THR A 78 5.99 -13.09 17.93
C THR A 78 5.93 -11.88 18.85
N GLY A 79 4.75 -11.27 19.01
CA GLY A 79 4.58 -10.01 19.69
C GLY A 79 5.06 -9.96 21.13
N TYR A 80 4.68 -10.94 21.95
CA TYR A 80 5.09 -10.99 23.36
C TYR A 80 6.61 -11.09 23.54
N LYS A 81 7.33 -11.72 22.60
CA LYS A 81 8.79 -11.86 22.64
C LYS A 81 9.53 -10.58 22.31
N ALA A 82 8.87 -9.70 21.56
CA ALA A 82 9.33 -8.35 21.30
C ALA A 82 8.88 -7.37 22.40
N TYR A 83 8.40 -7.89 23.55
CA TYR A 83 7.85 -7.11 24.66
C TYR A 83 6.69 -6.18 24.26
N ARG A 84 5.92 -6.52 23.21
CA ARG A 84 4.73 -5.78 22.83
C ARG A 84 3.61 -6.09 23.82
N ASN A 85 2.98 -5.06 24.37
CA ASN A 85 1.98 -5.21 25.43
C ASN A 85 0.58 -5.49 24.87
N PRO A 86 -0.20 -6.42 25.46
CA PRO A 86 -1.54 -6.80 24.98
C PRO A 86 -2.63 -5.76 25.31
N ASN A 87 -2.37 -4.86 26.26
CA ASN A 87 -3.24 -3.79 26.74
C ASN A 87 -2.40 -2.78 27.56
N ALA A 88 -3.01 -1.68 28.01
CA ALA A 88 -2.35 -0.61 28.75
C ALA A 88 -1.89 -0.98 30.18
N PHE A 89 -2.45 -2.03 30.78
CA PHE A 89 -2.22 -2.46 32.16
C PHE A 89 -1.57 -3.85 32.26
N PHE A 90 -0.88 -4.28 31.18
CA PHE A 90 -0.02 -5.45 31.19
C PHE A 90 1.30 -5.11 30.50
N ASP A 91 2.39 -5.00 31.26
CA ASP A 91 3.72 -4.78 30.71
C ASP A 91 4.51 -6.09 30.69
N SER A 92 4.74 -6.60 29.48
CA SER A 92 5.43 -7.88 29.25
C SER A 92 6.88 -7.84 29.71
N LYS A 93 7.55 -6.70 29.60
CA LYS A 93 8.94 -6.52 30.03
C LYS A 93 9.01 -6.41 31.55
N TYR A 94 8.19 -5.55 32.15
CA TYR A 94 8.06 -5.42 33.61
C TYR A 94 7.76 -6.77 34.27
N TYR A 95 6.83 -7.54 33.72
CA TYR A 95 6.42 -8.82 34.30
C TYR A 95 7.55 -9.85 34.30
N GLU A 96 8.32 -9.96 33.21
CA GLU A 96 9.48 -10.87 33.14
C GLU A 96 10.66 -10.42 34.03
N GLU A 97 10.89 -9.12 34.14
CA GLU A 97 11.95 -8.56 34.99
C GLU A 97 11.61 -8.70 36.48
N THR A 98 10.34 -8.53 36.83
CA THR A 98 9.84 -8.65 38.21
C THR A 98 9.70 -10.10 38.67
N TYR A 99 9.40 -11.03 37.75
CA TYR A 99 9.23 -12.46 38.03
C TYR A 99 10.19 -13.32 37.19
N PRO A 100 11.49 -13.42 37.58
CA PRO A 100 12.53 -14.08 36.76
C PRO A 100 12.33 -15.59 36.56
N ASP A 101 11.52 -16.23 37.41
CA ASP A 101 11.06 -17.62 37.27
C ASP A 101 10.26 -17.83 35.97
N VAL A 102 9.44 -16.85 35.59
CA VAL A 102 8.65 -16.89 34.34
C VAL A 102 9.57 -16.89 33.11
N LYS A 103 10.61 -16.06 33.13
CA LYS A 103 11.61 -15.96 32.05
C LYS A 103 12.40 -17.25 31.87
N LYS A 104 12.73 -17.95 32.96
CA LYS A 104 13.44 -19.26 32.92
C LYS A 104 12.60 -20.37 32.29
N VAL A 105 11.28 -20.33 32.46
CA VAL A 105 10.34 -21.31 31.90
C VAL A 105 10.06 -21.05 30.41
N GLY A 106 10.28 -19.81 29.92
CA GLY A 106 10.07 -19.44 28.52
C GLY A 106 8.59 -19.44 28.10
N MET A 107 7.68 -19.31 29.07
CA MET A 107 6.24 -19.17 28.85
C MET A 107 5.89 -17.74 28.42
N ASN A 108 4.82 -17.56 27.65
CA ASN A 108 4.29 -16.22 27.36
C ASN A 108 3.86 -15.54 28.69
N PRO A 109 4.36 -14.33 29.03
CA PRO A 109 4.08 -13.64 30.29
C PRO A 109 2.58 -13.46 30.58
N VAL A 110 1.79 -13.13 29.56
CA VAL A 110 0.33 -12.95 29.70
C VAL A 110 -0.35 -14.27 29.98
N ILE A 111 0.06 -15.34 29.29
CA ILE A 111 -0.46 -16.68 29.53
C ILE A 111 -0.10 -17.16 30.93
N HIS A 112 1.12 -16.87 31.39
CA HIS A 112 1.54 -17.15 32.76
C HIS A 112 0.65 -16.42 33.78
N TYR A 113 0.40 -15.13 33.56
CA TYR A 113 -0.48 -14.35 34.44
C TYR A 113 -1.90 -14.92 34.51
N ILE A 114 -2.49 -15.28 33.36
CA ILE A 114 -3.83 -15.88 33.30
C ILE A 114 -3.89 -17.22 34.04
N MET A 115 -2.86 -18.05 33.90
CA MET A 115 -2.86 -19.43 34.41
C MET A 115 -2.45 -19.53 35.88
N TYR A 116 -1.52 -18.69 36.33
CA TYR A 116 -0.88 -18.81 37.65
C TYR A 116 -0.74 -17.46 38.36
N GLY A 117 -0.43 -16.39 37.62
CA GLY A 117 -0.09 -15.10 38.22
C GLY A 117 -1.19 -14.47 39.06
N VAL A 118 -2.47 -14.72 38.74
CA VAL A 118 -3.59 -14.25 39.58
C VAL A 118 -3.61 -14.95 40.93
N GLU A 119 -3.46 -16.28 40.97
CA GLU A 119 -3.45 -17.07 42.21
C GLU A 119 -2.20 -16.77 43.05
N GLU A 120 -1.07 -16.52 42.40
CA GLU A 120 0.19 -16.13 43.04
C GLU A 120 0.21 -14.67 43.51
N GLY A 121 -0.83 -13.88 43.20
CA GLY A 121 -0.89 -12.46 43.55
C GLY A 121 0.15 -11.59 42.82
N LYS A 122 0.63 -12.02 41.65
CA LYS A 122 1.58 -11.28 40.81
C LYS A 122 0.90 -10.08 40.16
N ASN A 123 1.60 -8.96 40.00
CA ASN A 123 1.10 -7.74 39.40
C ASN A 123 1.47 -7.67 37.92
N PRO A 124 0.51 -7.46 36.99
CA PRO A 124 0.78 -7.40 35.56
C PRO A 124 1.42 -6.08 35.10
N HIS A 125 1.36 -5.03 35.93
CA HIS A 125 1.84 -3.68 35.66
C HIS A 125 2.08 -2.94 36.98
N PRO A 126 3.01 -1.96 37.07
CA PRO A 126 3.22 -1.16 38.28
C PRO A 126 1.96 -0.46 38.80
N GLU A 127 1.05 -0.09 37.91
CA GLU A 127 -0.21 0.59 38.24
C GLU A 127 -1.41 -0.34 38.43
N PHE A 128 -1.21 -1.67 38.39
CA PHE A 128 -2.28 -2.64 38.61
C PHE A 128 -1.89 -3.62 39.72
N ASP A 129 -2.58 -3.52 40.86
CA ASP A 129 -2.38 -4.39 42.02
C ASP A 129 -3.45 -5.49 42.04
N THR A 130 -3.03 -6.72 41.70
CA THR A 130 -3.92 -7.88 41.56
C THR A 130 -4.61 -8.23 42.89
N LEU A 131 -3.88 -8.21 44.00
CA LEU A 131 -4.41 -8.59 45.32
C LEU A 131 -5.32 -7.51 45.88
N PHE A 132 -4.96 -6.24 45.71
CA PHE A 132 -5.83 -5.12 46.04
C PHE A 132 -7.13 -5.20 45.25
N TYR A 133 -7.06 -5.45 43.94
CA TYR A 133 -8.26 -5.50 43.10
C TYR A 133 -9.22 -6.61 43.53
N LEU A 134 -8.71 -7.82 43.80
CA LEU A 134 -9.54 -8.94 44.27
C LEU A 134 -10.11 -8.72 45.67
N ARG A 135 -9.40 -8.04 46.57
CA ARG A 135 -9.89 -7.70 47.92
C ARG A 135 -10.94 -6.60 47.89
N SER A 136 -10.76 -5.61 47.02
CA SER A 136 -11.65 -4.46 46.86
C SER A 136 -12.94 -4.81 46.12
N TYR A 137 -12.92 -5.86 45.28
CA TYR A 137 -14.06 -6.30 44.46
C TYR A 137 -14.32 -7.82 44.62
N PRO A 138 -14.94 -8.25 45.75
CA PRO A 138 -15.13 -9.67 46.06
C PRO A 138 -15.95 -10.44 45.02
N ASP A 139 -16.87 -9.75 44.32
CA ASP A 139 -17.70 -10.36 43.26
C ASP A 139 -16.87 -10.84 42.06
N VAL A 140 -15.72 -10.21 41.81
CA VAL A 140 -14.75 -10.63 40.79
C VAL A 140 -14.05 -11.91 41.22
N ALA A 141 -13.65 -11.98 42.50
CA ALA A 141 -12.99 -13.14 43.09
C ALA A 141 -13.91 -14.37 43.16
N GLU A 142 -15.16 -14.20 43.63
CA GLU A 142 -16.15 -15.28 43.76
C GLU A 142 -16.53 -15.91 42.42
N LYS A 143 -16.58 -15.09 41.35
CA LYS A 143 -16.90 -15.57 40.00
C LYS A 143 -15.70 -16.13 39.24
N GLY A 144 -14.50 -16.11 39.84
CA GLY A 144 -13.27 -16.57 39.21
C GLY A 144 -12.92 -15.81 37.92
N VAL A 145 -13.36 -14.55 37.80
CA VAL A 145 -13.06 -13.71 36.63
C VAL A 145 -11.65 -13.14 36.79
N ASN A 146 -10.87 -13.11 35.70
CA ASN A 146 -9.55 -12.51 35.73
C ASN A 146 -9.64 -11.02 36.14
N PRO A 147 -8.93 -10.55 37.18
CA PRO A 147 -9.09 -9.20 37.73
C PRO A 147 -8.69 -8.10 36.74
N LEU A 148 -7.59 -8.29 36.01
CA LEU A 148 -7.16 -7.35 34.97
C LEU A 148 -8.15 -7.32 33.81
N GLY A 149 -8.59 -8.48 33.34
CA GLY A 149 -9.61 -8.59 32.29
C GLY A 149 -10.95 -7.94 32.69
N HIS A 150 -11.37 -8.14 33.94
CA HIS A 150 -12.54 -7.47 34.49
C HIS A 150 -12.34 -5.95 34.48
N TYR A 151 -11.17 -5.47 34.95
CA TYR A 151 -10.86 -4.05 34.97
C TYR A 151 -10.95 -3.43 33.58
N ILE A 152 -10.23 -3.97 32.59
CA ILE A 152 -10.20 -3.52 31.20
C ILE A 152 -11.62 -3.48 30.59
N LYS A 153 -12.42 -4.51 30.83
CA LYS A 153 -13.73 -4.65 30.19
C LYS A 153 -14.80 -3.77 30.82
N ILE A 154 -14.87 -3.72 32.16
CA ILE A 154 -15.98 -3.06 32.87
C ILE A 154 -15.58 -2.38 34.18
N GLY A 155 -14.49 -2.78 34.83
CA GLY A 155 -14.14 -2.29 36.16
C GLY A 155 -13.83 -0.80 36.18
N TRP A 156 -13.04 -0.29 35.24
CA TRP A 156 -12.74 1.15 35.17
C TRP A 156 -14.01 2.00 34.98
N ARG A 157 -15.01 1.48 34.24
CA ARG A 157 -16.30 2.15 34.00
C ARG A 157 -17.17 2.23 35.26
N LYS A 158 -17.00 1.27 36.17
CA LYS A 158 -17.67 1.25 37.48
C LYS A 158 -16.97 2.14 38.52
N GLY A 159 -15.89 2.82 38.15
CA GLY A 159 -15.06 3.57 39.09
C GLY A 159 -14.18 2.67 39.97
N ASN A 160 -13.99 1.39 39.60
CA ASN A 160 -13.11 0.51 40.34
C ASN A 160 -11.67 1.03 40.23
N ARG A 161 -10.91 1.00 41.31
CA ARG A 161 -9.51 1.43 41.34
C ARG A 161 -8.61 0.23 41.04
N PRO A 162 -7.62 0.34 40.14
CA PRO A 162 -6.67 -0.73 39.86
C PRO A 162 -5.58 -0.86 40.95
N ASN A 163 -5.40 0.17 41.78
CA ASN A 163 -4.44 0.23 42.88
C ASN A 163 -4.93 1.23 43.95
N PRO A 164 -4.35 1.25 45.18
CA PRO A 164 -4.81 2.12 46.27
C PRO A 164 -4.44 3.61 46.13
N PHE A 165 -3.54 3.98 45.21
CA PHE A 165 -2.97 5.33 45.09
C PHE A 165 -3.50 6.15 43.91
N MET A 166 -4.28 5.56 43.00
CA MET A 166 -4.84 6.26 41.85
C MET A 166 -5.93 7.24 42.31
N VAL A 167 -5.64 8.55 42.22
CA VAL A 167 -6.56 9.65 42.58
C VAL A 167 -7.53 9.90 41.42
N GLU A 168 -8.80 10.20 41.75
CA GLU A 168 -9.82 10.56 40.75
C GLU A 168 -9.40 11.77 39.90
N ARG A 169 -9.07 11.48 38.63
CA ARG A 169 -9.14 12.31 37.39
C ARG A 169 -7.81 12.41 36.64
N ASP A 170 -7.74 11.67 35.53
CA ASP A 170 -7.38 12.17 34.19
C ASP A 170 -7.65 11.01 33.22
N CYS A 171 -8.75 11.08 32.45
CA CYS A 171 -9.02 10.06 31.44
C CYS A 171 -8.01 10.23 30.29
N THR A 172 -6.86 9.56 30.39
CA THR A 172 -5.90 9.42 29.29
C THR A 172 -6.10 8.07 28.61
N PHE A 173 -6.21 8.13 27.28
CA PHE A 173 -6.31 7.03 26.32
C PHE A 173 -7.51 6.09 26.49
N LEU A 174 -8.65 6.50 25.94
CA LEU A 174 -9.71 5.55 25.63
C LEU A 174 -9.20 4.59 24.54
N PRO A 175 -9.39 3.27 24.68
CA PRO A 175 -9.12 2.37 23.57
C PRO A 175 -10.01 2.75 22.40
N ALA A 176 -9.43 2.86 21.19
CA ALA A 176 -10.20 3.06 19.96
C ALA A 176 -11.32 2.03 19.94
N PHE A 177 -12.54 2.52 19.81
CA PHE A 177 -13.70 1.67 19.64
C PHE A 177 -13.61 1.06 18.24
N PRO A 178 -13.95 -0.23 18.04
CA PRO A 178 -14.05 -0.77 16.71
C PRO A 178 -15.18 -0.07 15.96
N LEU A 179 -14.90 0.37 14.72
CA LEU A 179 -15.91 0.90 13.81
C LEU A 179 -17.08 -0.09 13.71
N GLN A 180 -18.29 0.43 13.88
CA GLN A 180 -19.52 -0.35 13.75
C GLN A 180 -20.14 -0.06 12.37
N ASP A 181 -20.98 -0.96 11.86
CA ASP A 181 -21.66 -0.74 10.56
C ASP A 181 -22.65 0.44 10.61
N HIS A 182 -23.07 0.86 11.81
CA HIS A 182 -23.98 1.98 12.05
C HIS A 182 -23.78 2.55 13.46
N SER A 183 -24.11 3.84 13.65
CA SER A 183 -24.26 4.41 15.00
C SER A 183 -25.62 4.00 15.57
N ALA A 184 -25.69 3.83 16.89
CA ALA A 184 -26.95 3.61 17.59
C ALA A 184 -27.79 4.90 17.73
N LEU A 185 -27.24 6.05 17.35
CA LEU A 185 -27.85 7.37 17.46
C LEU A 185 -28.11 7.93 16.06
N SER A 186 -29.26 8.58 15.87
CA SER A 186 -29.52 9.31 14.62
C SER A 186 -28.72 10.62 14.60
N ILE A 187 -28.05 10.89 13.47
CA ILE A 187 -27.11 12.00 13.32
C ILE A 187 -27.61 12.96 12.26
N VAL A 188 -27.59 14.26 12.58
CA VAL A 188 -27.70 15.34 11.60
C VAL A 188 -26.46 16.21 11.63
N VAL A 189 -26.00 16.64 10.45
CA VAL A 189 -24.99 17.68 10.29
C VAL A 189 -25.69 18.95 9.83
N VAL A 190 -25.54 20.03 10.59
CA VAL A 190 -26.02 21.35 10.16
C VAL A 190 -24.83 22.18 9.71
N PHE A 191 -24.76 22.43 8.40
CA PHE A 191 -23.66 23.15 7.77
C PHE A 191 -24.10 24.53 7.27
N HIS A 192 -23.66 25.60 7.93
CA HIS A 192 -23.95 26.96 7.47
C HIS A 192 -22.89 27.47 6.48
N ILE A 193 -23.31 27.82 5.26
CA ILE A 193 -22.45 28.34 4.20
C ILE A 193 -22.71 29.84 4.03
N TYR A 194 -21.68 30.63 4.33
CA TYR A 194 -21.60 32.05 4.03
C TYR A 194 -20.36 32.41 3.19
N HIS A 195 -19.25 31.66 3.34
CA HIS A 195 -18.02 31.85 2.56
C HIS A 195 -17.82 30.67 1.62
N GLU A 196 -18.18 30.88 0.35
CA GLU A 196 -18.16 29.87 -0.73
C GLU A 196 -16.80 29.18 -0.90
N ASP A 197 -15.71 29.93 -0.78
CA ASP A 197 -14.34 29.45 -0.98
C ASP A 197 -13.89 28.40 0.05
N LEU A 198 -14.60 28.29 1.18
CA LEU A 198 -14.26 27.37 2.26
C LEU A 198 -15.05 26.06 2.24
N VAL A 199 -16.02 25.93 1.32
CA VAL A 199 -16.96 24.80 1.29
C VAL A 199 -16.25 23.47 1.06
N GLY A 200 -15.34 23.39 0.08
CA GLY A 200 -14.58 22.17 -0.19
C GLY A 200 -13.78 21.68 1.03
N SER A 201 -13.10 22.58 1.75
CA SER A 201 -12.35 22.21 2.95
C SER A 201 -13.25 21.71 4.08
N CYS A 202 -14.41 22.34 4.29
CA CYS A 202 -15.37 21.89 5.30
C CYS A 202 -15.99 20.52 4.94
N LEU A 203 -16.30 20.28 3.66
CA LEU A 203 -16.85 19.01 3.20
C LEU A 203 -15.85 17.85 3.34
N GLN A 204 -14.55 18.12 3.21
CA GLN A 204 -13.50 17.13 3.52
C GLN A 204 -13.56 16.69 4.99
N TYR A 205 -13.69 17.62 5.93
CA TYR A 205 -13.86 17.27 7.35
C TYR A 205 -15.17 16.53 7.62
N ILE A 206 -16.28 16.97 7.02
CA ILE A 206 -17.58 16.30 7.15
C ILE A 206 -17.52 14.86 6.62
N SER A 207 -16.72 14.59 5.59
CA SER A 207 -16.54 13.24 5.03
C SER A 207 -15.90 12.23 5.99
N HIS A 208 -15.28 12.70 7.09
CA HIS A 208 -14.73 11.82 8.13
C HIS A 208 -15.79 11.25 9.09
N ILE A 209 -17.07 11.63 8.97
CA ILE A 209 -18.13 11.01 9.75
C ILE A 209 -18.39 9.60 9.21
N PRO A 210 -18.09 8.53 9.97
CA PRO A 210 -18.06 7.17 9.43
C PRO A 210 -19.42 6.47 9.39
N TYR A 211 -20.49 7.19 9.72
CA TYR A 211 -21.84 6.64 9.84
C TYR A 211 -22.83 7.43 8.99
N PRO A 212 -23.98 6.84 8.61
CA PRO A 212 -25.05 7.58 7.95
C PRO A 212 -25.48 8.80 8.77
N PHE A 213 -25.62 9.95 8.10
CA PHE A 213 -26.14 11.18 8.68
C PHE A 213 -26.94 11.95 7.63
N ASP A 214 -27.91 12.74 8.10
CA ASP A 214 -28.61 13.69 7.24
C ASP A 214 -27.89 15.04 7.25
N LEU A 215 -27.77 15.67 6.09
CA LEU A 215 -27.07 16.96 5.93
C LEU A 215 -28.09 18.08 5.67
N ILE A 216 -28.16 19.04 6.58
CA ILE A 216 -28.94 20.28 6.41
C ILE A 216 -27.98 21.44 6.16
N VAL A 217 -28.05 22.03 4.99
CA VAL A 217 -27.25 23.20 4.61
C VAL A 217 -28.08 24.46 4.73
N THR A 218 -27.62 25.42 5.53
CA THR A 218 -28.25 26.75 5.62
C THR A 218 -27.39 27.77 4.91
N THR A 219 -27.97 28.61 4.04
CA THR A 219 -27.17 29.52 3.22
C THR A 219 -28.00 30.70 2.67
N PRO A 220 -27.41 31.89 2.47
CA PRO A 220 -28.06 32.94 1.70
C PRO A 220 -27.91 32.76 0.17
N LEU A 221 -27.09 31.81 -0.28
CA LEU A 221 -26.77 31.58 -1.69
C LEU A 221 -27.97 31.04 -2.48
N GLU A 222 -27.94 31.18 -3.81
CA GLU A 222 -28.92 30.57 -4.72
C GLU A 222 -28.63 29.06 -4.91
N GLU A 223 -29.64 28.27 -5.23
CA GLU A 223 -29.49 26.80 -5.41
C GLU A 223 -28.53 26.42 -6.55
N ASN A 224 -28.39 27.28 -7.57
CA ASN A 224 -27.49 27.09 -8.71
C ASN A 224 -26.05 27.58 -8.45
N ASN A 225 -25.73 28.03 -7.25
CA ASN A 225 -24.37 28.46 -6.91
C ASN A 225 -23.40 27.27 -6.85
N ASP A 226 -22.18 27.45 -7.34
CA ASP A 226 -21.16 26.40 -7.45
C ASP A 226 -20.87 25.70 -6.11
N ALA A 227 -20.88 26.43 -4.99
CA ALA A 227 -20.69 25.83 -3.68
C ALA A 227 -21.85 24.89 -3.28
N ILE A 228 -23.07 25.21 -3.68
CA ILE A 228 -24.25 24.37 -3.43
C ILE A 228 -24.28 23.17 -4.37
N LEU A 229 -23.88 23.35 -5.63
CA LEU A 229 -23.69 22.26 -6.58
C LEU A 229 -22.60 21.30 -6.10
N GLN A 230 -21.52 21.81 -5.50
CA GLN A 230 -20.47 21.00 -4.89
C GLN A 230 -21.01 20.15 -3.72
N VAL A 231 -21.82 20.75 -2.84
CA VAL A 231 -22.51 20.00 -1.77
C VAL A 231 -23.39 18.91 -2.37
N LYS A 232 -24.25 19.25 -3.34
CA LYS A 232 -25.21 18.32 -3.95
C LYS A 232 -24.56 17.18 -4.74
N SER A 233 -23.37 17.43 -5.30
CA SER A 233 -22.58 16.41 -5.99
C SER A 233 -22.07 15.33 -5.00
N LEU A 234 -21.62 15.74 -3.81
CA LEU A 234 -21.10 14.84 -2.79
C LEU A 234 -22.21 14.24 -1.90
N TYR A 235 -23.26 15.00 -1.64
CA TYR A 235 -24.40 14.65 -0.79
C TYR A 235 -25.71 14.99 -1.54
N PRO A 236 -26.17 14.11 -2.45
CA PRO A 236 -27.37 14.36 -3.26
C PRO A 236 -28.62 14.64 -2.43
N ASP A 237 -28.76 13.95 -1.30
CA ASP A 237 -29.90 14.07 -0.38
C ASP A 237 -29.80 15.26 0.59
N ALA A 238 -28.74 16.07 0.52
CA ALA A 238 -28.58 17.23 1.39
C ALA A 238 -29.75 18.22 1.26
N GLU A 239 -30.34 18.63 2.37
CA GLU A 239 -31.42 19.61 2.37
C GLU A 239 -30.85 21.03 2.34
N ILE A 240 -31.16 21.80 1.30
CA ILE A 240 -30.70 23.19 1.17
C ILE A 240 -31.80 24.13 1.69
N VAL A 241 -31.43 24.97 2.65
CA VAL A 241 -32.33 25.89 3.34
C VAL A 241 -31.86 27.33 3.14
N ARG A 242 -32.65 28.09 2.39
CA ARG A 242 -32.39 29.51 2.16
C ARG A 242 -32.64 30.31 3.43
N SER A 243 -31.57 30.92 3.95
CA SER A 243 -31.58 31.72 5.18
C SER A 243 -30.74 32.97 4.99
N LYS A 244 -31.25 34.14 5.39
CA LYS A 244 -30.43 35.36 5.47
C LYS A 244 -29.32 35.15 6.51
N ASN A 245 -28.11 35.65 6.24
CA ASN A 245 -27.00 35.63 7.21
C ASN A 245 -27.21 36.70 8.31
N ALA A 246 -28.32 36.62 9.04
CA ALA A 246 -28.65 37.48 10.18
C ALA A 246 -28.44 36.67 11.46
N GLY A 247 -27.62 37.20 12.39
CA GLY A 247 -27.17 36.42 13.56
C GLY A 247 -26.05 35.43 13.25
N ARG A 248 -25.30 35.67 12.16
CA ARG A 248 -24.18 34.84 11.67
C ARG A 248 -24.63 33.40 11.46
N ASP A 249 -23.92 32.43 12.02
CA ASP A 249 -24.26 31.00 11.94
C ASP A 249 -25.35 30.56 12.93
N ILE A 250 -25.63 31.34 14.00
CA ILE A 250 -26.61 30.97 15.04
C ILE A 250 -28.04 31.21 14.57
N GLY A 251 -28.31 32.35 13.93
CA GLY A 251 -29.64 32.67 13.42
C GLY A 251 -30.18 31.63 12.43
N PRO A 252 -29.46 31.33 11.34
CA PRO A 252 -29.76 30.24 10.42
C PRO A 252 -29.90 28.87 11.09
N PHE A 253 -29.05 28.57 12.08
CA PHE A 253 -29.15 27.33 12.86
C PHE A 253 -30.48 27.23 13.64
N LEU A 254 -30.94 28.32 14.26
CA LEU A 254 -32.24 28.35 14.95
C LEU A 254 -33.43 28.20 13.98
N GLN A 255 -33.31 28.65 12.73
CA GLN A 255 -34.37 28.51 11.73
C GLN A 255 -34.64 27.06 11.34
N VAL A 256 -33.61 26.21 11.35
CA VAL A 256 -33.73 24.77 11.05
C VAL A 256 -33.92 23.90 12.29
N TRP A 257 -34.06 24.50 13.48
CA TRP A 257 -34.09 23.77 14.74
C TRP A 257 -35.21 22.71 14.82
N ASP A 258 -36.38 22.98 14.22
CA ASP A 258 -37.48 22.00 14.15
C ASP A 258 -37.12 20.71 13.43
N ARG A 259 -36.21 20.79 12.46
CA ARG A 259 -35.72 19.64 11.71
C ARG A 259 -34.69 18.89 12.54
N VAL A 260 -33.82 19.63 13.23
CA VAL A 260 -32.80 19.08 14.13
C VAL A 260 -33.41 18.31 15.30
N LEU A 261 -34.60 18.71 15.79
CA LEU A 261 -35.30 18.05 16.91
C LEU A 261 -35.62 16.55 16.69
N GLN A 262 -35.56 16.07 15.44
CA GLN A 262 -35.85 14.69 15.07
C GLN A 262 -34.66 13.73 15.31
N TYR A 263 -33.48 14.28 15.59
CA TYR A 263 -32.23 13.54 15.70
C TYR A 263 -31.75 13.42 17.14
N ASP A 264 -30.94 12.41 17.43
CA ASP A 264 -30.30 12.26 18.74
C ASP A 264 -29.11 13.21 18.89
N LEU A 265 -28.30 13.33 17.83
CA LEU A 265 -27.08 14.12 17.79
C LEU A 265 -27.07 15.10 16.61
N CYS A 266 -26.51 16.28 16.85
CA CYS A 266 -26.25 17.29 15.84
C CYS A 266 -24.77 17.66 15.83
N CYS A 267 -24.11 17.53 14.67
CA CYS A 267 -22.81 18.15 14.42
C CYS A 267 -23.04 19.52 13.79
N LYS A 268 -22.68 20.60 14.50
CA LYS A 268 -22.86 21.96 13.99
C LYS A 268 -21.53 22.45 13.42
N VAL A 269 -21.52 22.83 12.15
CA VAL A 269 -20.35 23.34 11.42
C VAL A 269 -20.73 24.54 10.55
N HIS A 270 -19.77 25.42 10.28
CA HIS A 270 -20.02 26.56 9.39
C HIS A 270 -18.75 27.04 8.71
N THR A 271 -18.90 27.73 7.58
CA THR A 271 -17.76 28.42 6.97
C THR A 271 -17.39 29.62 7.84
N LYS A 272 -16.10 29.74 8.22
CA LYS A 272 -15.60 30.86 9.02
C LYS A 272 -14.41 31.52 8.32
N LYS A 273 -14.58 32.79 7.98
CA LYS A 273 -13.55 33.69 7.46
C LYS A 273 -13.61 34.97 8.26
N GLY A 274 -12.49 35.68 8.39
CA GLY A 274 -12.49 36.94 9.14
C GLY A 274 -11.40 37.89 8.66
N ASN A 275 -11.44 39.10 9.23
CA ASN A 275 -10.55 40.22 8.88
C ASN A 275 -9.24 40.23 9.70
N SER A 276 -9.00 39.21 10.53
CA SER A 276 -7.80 39.06 11.34
C SER A 276 -6.97 37.87 10.89
N ALA A 277 -5.64 37.94 11.09
CA ALA A 277 -4.69 36.87 10.79
C ALA A 277 -4.97 35.54 11.50
N TYR A 278 -5.93 35.51 12.42
CA TYR A 278 -6.22 34.40 13.33
C TYR A 278 -7.48 33.63 12.98
N SER A 279 -8.31 34.16 12.07
CA SER A 279 -9.61 33.57 11.74
C SER A 279 -9.49 32.20 11.07
N GLU A 280 -8.41 31.98 10.33
CA GLU A 280 -8.08 30.70 9.69
C GLU A 280 -7.63 29.64 10.71
N ILE A 281 -6.76 30.04 11.65
CA ILE A 281 -6.30 29.19 12.76
C ILE A 281 -7.49 28.74 13.60
N TRP A 282 -8.39 29.67 13.91
CA TRP A 282 -9.59 29.36 14.69
C TRP A 282 -10.49 28.35 13.99
N ARG A 283 -10.70 28.51 12.68
CA ARG A 283 -11.45 27.54 11.86
C ARG A 283 -10.79 26.16 11.89
N ASP A 284 -9.47 26.11 11.70
CA ASP A 284 -8.71 24.87 11.68
C ASP A 284 -8.77 24.14 13.03
N LEU A 285 -8.55 24.83 14.14
CA LEU A 285 -8.69 24.27 15.49
C LEU A 285 -10.11 23.75 15.76
N SER A 286 -11.14 24.51 15.36
CA SER A 286 -12.53 24.10 15.50
C SER A 286 -12.81 22.80 14.74
N LEU A 287 -12.47 22.74 13.45
CA LEU A 287 -12.76 21.59 12.60
C LEU A 287 -11.95 20.37 12.98
N ARG A 288 -10.65 20.51 13.25
CA ARG A 288 -9.81 19.40 13.71
C ARG A 288 -10.31 18.82 15.02
N GLY A 289 -10.62 19.68 15.99
CA GLY A 289 -11.09 19.25 17.30
C GLY A 289 -12.41 18.47 17.30
N ILE A 290 -13.16 18.39 16.18
CA ILE A 290 -14.40 17.62 16.11
C ILE A 290 -14.53 16.69 14.91
N LEU A 291 -13.70 16.85 13.88
CA LEU A 291 -13.78 16.15 12.59
C LEU A 291 -12.39 15.80 11.99
N GLU A 292 -11.26 15.93 12.71
CA GLU A 292 -9.90 15.73 12.13
C GLU A 292 -9.71 14.39 11.42
N THR A 293 -10.14 13.29 12.05
CA THR A 293 -10.01 11.94 11.52
C THR A 293 -11.28 11.13 11.79
N VAL A 294 -11.46 10.04 11.03
CA VAL A 294 -12.52 9.05 11.29
C VAL A 294 -12.48 8.54 12.73
N ASP A 295 -11.28 8.29 13.27
CA ASP A 295 -11.10 7.83 14.65
C ASP A 295 -11.52 8.87 15.69
N THR A 296 -11.22 10.15 15.44
CA THR A 296 -11.66 11.26 16.31
C THR A 296 -13.19 11.34 16.33
N VAL A 297 -13.83 11.30 15.16
CA VAL A 297 -15.30 11.36 15.06
C VAL A 297 -15.95 10.15 15.71
N HIS A 298 -15.44 8.95 15.40
CA HIS A 298 -15.90 7.71 15.99
C HIS A 298 -15.77 7.75 17.52
N GLY A 299 -14.63 8.22 18.05
CA GLY A 299 -14.42 8.41 19.48
C GLY A 299 -15.46 9.33 20.13
N ILE A 300 -15.75 10.48 19.51
CA ILE A 300 -16.78 11.42 20.00
C ILE A 300 -18.15 10.73 20.04
N LEU A 301 -18.56 10.09 18.95
CA LEU A 301 -19.87 9.45 18.83
C LEU A 301 -20.05 8.32 19.85
N ARG A 302 -19.00 7.52 20.07
CA ARG A 302 -19.00 6.46 21.09
C ARG A 302 -19.10 7.00 22.51
N MET A 303 -18.53 8.18 22.77
CA MET A 303 -18.71 8.85 24.05
C MET A 303 -20.15 9.33 24.24
N PHE A 304 -20.81 9.82 23.19
CA PHE A 304 -22.25 10.09 23.25
C PHE A 304 -23.09 8.82 23.41
N GLU A 305 -22.74 7.71 22.78
CA GLU A 305 -23.49 6.45 22.97
C GLU A 305 -23.36 5.91 24.41
N GLN A 306 -22.23 6.14 25.08
CA GLN A 306 -21.94 5.60 26.41
C GLN A 306 -22.32 6.54 27.56
N GLU A 307 -22.33 7.84 27.33
CA GLU A 307 -22.55 8.84 28.37
C GLU A 307 -23.81 9.68 28.08
N ASP A 308 -24.93 9.25 28.65
CA ASP A 308 -26.22 9.94 28.55
C ASP A 308 -26.21 11.36 29.15
N SER A 309 -25.29 11.63 30.08
CA SER A 309 -25.09 12.96 30.64
C SER A 309 -24.28 13.89 29.75
N LEU A 310 -23.60 13.36 28.72
CA LEU A 310 -22.80 14.14 27.77
C LEU A 310 -23.72 15.01 26.92
N ALA A 311 -23.53 16.33 26.99
CA ALA A 311 -24.33 17.32 26.30
C ALA A 311 -23.63 17.89 25.06
N LEU A 312 -22.32 18.13 25.16
CA LEU A 312 -21.51 18.76 24.11
C LEU A 312 -20.14 18.10 23.98
N ALA A 313 -19.57 18.12 22.77
CA ALA A 313 -18.16 17.81 22.52
C ALA A 313 -17.55 18.82 21.54
N GLY A 314 -16.34 19.28 21.80
CA GLY A 314 -15.66 20.32 21.01
C GLY A 314 -14.18 20.46 21.35
N ALA A 315 -13.47 21.30 20.59
CA ALA A 315 -12.03 21.51 20.74
C ALA A 315 -11.68 22.08 22.14
N GLU A 316 -10.77 21.44 22.88
CA GLU A 316 -10.36 21.87 24.24
C GLU A 316 -9.77 23.28 24.21
N LEU A 317 -8.94 23.58 23.21
CA LEU A 317 -8.28 24.89 23.06
C LEU A 317 -9.26 26.05 22.84
N LEU A 318 -10.51 25.76 22.47
CA LEU A 318 -11.55 26.76 22.24
C LEU A 318 -12.62 26.76 23.34
N TYR A 319 -12.39 26.05 24.44
CA TYR A 319 -13.30 26.00 25.58
C TYR A 319 -12.99 27.13 26.59
N GLY A 320 -13.88 28.11 26.64
CA GLY A 320 -13.73 29.32 27.47
C GLY A 320 -14.70 29.39 28.65
N SER A 321 -14.35 30.12 29.70
CA SER A 321 -15.17 30.33 30.92
C SER A 321 -16.09 31.56 30.82
N TYR A 322 -17.35 31.37 31.21
CA TYR A 322 -18.39 32.41 31.20
C TYR A 322 -18.05 33.61 32.10
N GLN A 323 -17.53 33.39 33.31
CA GLN A 323 -17.23 34.45 34.29
C GLN A 323 -16.27 35.53 33.75
N PHE A 324 -15.38 35.16 32.85
CA PHE A 324 -14.28 35.99 32.39
C PHE A 324 -14.48 36.54 30.97
N LEU A 325 -15.38 35.94 30.18
CA LEU A 325 -15.58 36.26 28.76
C LEU A 325 -16.94 36.95 28.46
N LEU A 326 -17.71 37.28 29.48
CA LEU A 326 -19.03 37.94 29.38
C LEU A 326 -18.98 39.33 28.72
N GLY A 327 -17.96 40.12 29.01
CA GLY A 327 -17.81 41.49 28.49
C GLY A 327 -19.12 42.29 28.58
N LYS A 328 -19.56 42.85 27.45
CA LYS A 328 -20.79 43.65 27.34
C LYS A 328 -22.08 42.82 27.22
N ASN A 329 -22.00 41.48 27.17
CA ASN A 329 -23.17 40.62 26.92
C ASN A 329 -23.82 40.10 28.21
N LYS A 330 -23.33 40.50 29.39
CA LYS A 330 -23.88 40.04 30.67
C LYS A 330 -25.35 40.39 30.82
N ASP A 331 -25.69 41.66 30.61
CA ASP A 331 -27.06 42.14 30.75
C ASP A 331 -27.98 41.56 29.66
N LEU A 332 -27.44 41.37 28.46
CA LEU A 332 -28.16 40.76 27.33
C LEU A 332 -28.45 39.27 27.58
N SER A 333 -27.46 38.53 28.10
CA SER A 333 -27.61 37.10 28.43
C SER A 333 -28.63 36.90 29.54
N ASN A 334 -28.60 37.74 30.58
CA ASN A 334 -29.59 37.73 31.68
C ASN A 334 -31.01 38.01 31.15
N SER A 335 -31.14 38.96 30.23
CA SER A 335 -32.43 39.28 29.60
C SER A 335 -32.94 38.10 28.78
N LEU A 336 -32.10 37.49 27.93
CA LEU A 336 -32.45 36.31 27.15
C LEU A 336 -32.90 35.13 28.02
N ILE A 337 -32.22 34.89 29.13
CA ILE A 337 -32.58 33.83 30.07
C ILE A 337 -33.98 34.04 30.64
N LYS A 338 -34.27 35.28 31.07
CA LYS A 338 -35.56 35.63 31.65
C LYS A 338 -36.67 35.61 30.60
N ASP A 339 -36.45 36.23 29.45
CA ASP A 339 -37.48 36.47 28.42
C ASP A 339 -37.86 35.19 27.68
N TYR A 340 -36.92 34.24 27.54
CA TYR A 340 -37.12 32.98 26.82
C TYR A 340 -37.11 31.74 27.72
N ASN A 341 -37.14 31.94 29.04
CA ASN A 341 -37.18 30.89 30.07
C ASN A 341 -36.09 29.83 29.86
N ILE A 342 -34.84 30.27 29.66
CA ILE A 342 -33.69 29.39 29.45
C ILE A 342 -33.33 28.73 30.78
N PRO A 343 -33.26 27.39 30.87
CA PRO A 343 -33.03 26.69 32.13
C PRO A 343 -31.55 26.78 32.54
N VAL A 344 -31.22 27.73 33.42
CA VAL A 344 -29.88 27.90 34.02
C VAL A 344 -29.95 28.00 35.55
N ASN A 345 -29.04 27.31 36.26
CA ASN A 345 -29.00 27.26 37.73
C ASN A 345 -27.96 28.20 38.38
N SER A 346 -26.83 28.46 37.74
CA SER A 346 -25.78 29.35 38.27
C SER A 346 -24.91 29.91 37.14
N TYR A 347 -24.65 31.22 37.19
CA TYR A 347 -23.86 31.95 36.19
C TYR A 347 -22.36 31.80 36.37
N SER A 348 -21.87 31.53 37.58
CA SER A 348 -20.48 31.86 37.91
C SER A 348 -19.44 30.90 37.34
N ASN A 349 -19.81 29.68 36.92
CA ASN A 349 -18.83 28.61 36.68
C ASN A 349 -18.98 27.85 35.35
N ASN A 350 -19.76 28.35 34.38
CA ASN A 350 -20.04 27.57 33.15
C ASN A 350 -18.99 27.83 32.06
N GLY A 351 -18.66 26.81 31.27
CA GLY A 351 -17.81 26.96 30.07
C GLY A 351 -18.58 26.82 28.75
N PHE A 352 -18.03 27.31 27.65
CA PHE A 352 -18.63 27.26 26.30
C PHE A 352 -17.56 27.11 25.21
N PHE A 353 -17.97 26.60 24.04
CA PHE A 353 -17.10 26.53 22.86
C PHE A 353 -17.19 27.80 22.05
N MET A 354 -16.09 28.53 21.96
CA MET A 354 -16.02 29.75 21.16
C MET A 354 -15.98 29.42 19.66
N GLY A 355 -16.74 30.16 18.86
CA GLY A 355 -16.85 29.93 17.41
C GLY A 355 -17.85 28.86 16.99
N THR A 356 -18.74 28.42 17.90
CA THR A 356 -19.97 27.65 17.61
C THR A 356 -19.87 26.43 16.68
N MET A 357 -18.73 25.73 16.69
CA MET A 357 -18.57 24.42 16.06
C MET A 357 -18.38 23.34 17.13
N PHE A 358 -19.30 22.38 17.20
CA PHE A 358 -19.31 21.33 18.20
C PHE A 358 -20.29 20.22 17.83
N TRP A 359 -20.16 19.07 18.50
CA TRP A 359 -21.21 18.05 18.56
C TRP A 359 -22.12 18.32 19.75
N MET A 360 -23.42 18.08 19.58
CA MET A 360 -24.40 18.27 20.65
C MET A 360 -25.44 17.16 20.69
N ARG A 361 -25.91 16.86 21.89
CA ARG A 361 -27.05 15.98 22.13
C ARG A 361 -28.35 16.76 22.10
N VAL A 362 -29.14 16.60 21.05
CA VAL A 362 -30.33 17.41 20.74
C VAL A 362 -31.32 17.46 21.91
N LYS A 363 -31.64 16.31 22.53
CA LYS A 363 -32.57 16.22 23.68
C LYS A 363 -32.20 17.10 24.87
N LYS A 364 -30.93 17.53 24.99
CA LYS A 364 -30.46 18.41 26.08
C LYS A 364 -30.65 19.90 25.78
N PHE A 365 -31.05 20.25 24.56
CA PHE A 365 -31.14 21.62 24.02
C PHE A 365 -32.54 22.01 23.54
N ILE A 366 -33.59 21.28 23.94
CA ILE A 366 -34.97 21.52 23.52
C ILE A 366 -35.48 22.96 23.75
N PHE A 367 -34.91 23.68 24.73
CA PHE A 367 -35.23 25.08 25.03
C PHE A 367 -34.88 26.04 23.89
N LEU A 368 -33.98 25.67 22.96
CA LEU A 368 -33.71 26.48 21.76
C LEU A 368 -34.98 26.72 20.93
N SER A 369 -36.01 25.87 21.09
CA SER A 369 -37.33 26.08 20.51
C SER A 369 -38.00 27.38 20.96
N ASN A 370 -37.70 27.86 22.17
CA ASN A 370 -38.22 29.13 22.68
C ASN A 370 -37.59 30.32 21.96
N LEU A 371 -36.38 30.18 21.43
CA LEU A 371 -35.59 31.25 20.83
C LEU A 371 -35.89 31.48 19.34
N LYS A 372 -36.80 30.70 18.74
CA LYS A 372 -37.14 30.83 17.31
C LYS A 372 -37.71 32.17 16.90
N GLN A 373 -38.37 32.87 17.83
CA GLN A 373 -38.95 34.19 17.57
C GLN A 373 -37.93 35.33 17.71
N LEU A 374 -36.69 35.02 18.11
CA LEU A 374 -35.65 36.01 18.30
C LEU A 374 -35.27 36.60 16.94
N GLN A 375 -35.44 37.92 16.81
CA GLN A 375 -35.04 38.65 15.62
C GLN A 375 -33.60 39.12 15.75
N PHE A 376 -32.76 38.72 14.79
CA PHE A 376 -31.38 39.20 14.69
C PHE A 376 -31.33 40.47 13.83
N PRO A 377 -30.97 41.64 14.38
CA PRO A 377 -30.82 42.87 13.59
C PRO A 377 -29.67 42.74 12.58
N ILE A 378 -29.80 43.43 11.43
CA ILE A 378 -28.78 43.48 10.37
C ILE A 378 -27.57 44.31 10.86
N GLU A 379 -26.34 43.83 10.65
CA GLU A 379 -25.12 44.33 11.30
C GLU A 379 -24.70 45.78 10.92
N ASP A 380 -24.15 46.52 11.91
CA ASP A 380 -23.53 47.85 11.80
C ASP A 380 -21.98 47.85 11.97
N GLY A 381 -21.33 46.68 11.99
CA GLY A 381 -19.87 46.55 12.12
C GLY A 381 -19.28 46.52 13.55
N LYS A 382 -20.08 46.46 14.63
CA LYS A 382 -19.57 46.25 16.01
C LYS A 382 -19.37 44.77 16.38
N ASN A 383 -18.29 44.44 17.11
CA ASN A 383 -17.81 43.06 17.38
C ASN A 383 -18.29 42.38 18.69
N ASP A 384 -18.93 43.06 19.65
CA ASP A 384 -19.38 42.46 20.93
C ASP A 384 -20.63 43.16 21.49
N GLY A 385 -21.50 42.46 22.25
CA GLY A 385 -22.75 43.01 22.82
C GLY A 385 -24.02 42.73 22.00
N LYS A 386 -24.07 41.59 21.28
CA LYS A 386 -25.14 41.21 20.35
C LYS A 386 -25.73 39.83 20.67
N TYR A 387 -26.94 39.57 20.18
CA TYR A 387 -27.71 38.36 20.50
C TYR A 387 -26.96 37.06 20.16
N GLU A 388 -26.25 37.00 19.04
CA GLU A 388 -25.48 35.83 18.62
C GLU A 388 -24.34 35.50 19.61
N HIS A 389 -23.57 36.49 20.06
CA HIS A 389 -22.49 36.25 21.03
C HIS A 389 -23.02 35.96 22.44
N ALA A 390 -24.20 36.50 22.81
CA ALA A 390 -24.86 36.11 24.04
C ALA A 390 -25.33 34.65 23.97
N LEU A 391 -25.90 34.23 22.84
CA LEU A 391 -26.36 32.86 22.62
C LEU A 391 -25.22 31.84 22.52
N GLU A 392 -24.08 32.17 21.90
CA GLU A 392 -22.88 31.32 21.91
C GLU A 392 -22.46 30.95 23.33
N ARG A 393 -22.40 31.96 24.21
CA ARG A 393 -22.07 31.79 25.63
C ARG A 393 -23.15 31.01 26.39
N LEU A 394 -24.42 31.16 25.98
CA LEU A 394 -25.56 30.44 26.55
C LEU A 394 -25.60 28.96 26.15
N LEU A 395 -25.16 28.62 24.94
CA LEU A 395 -25.10 27.22 24.47
C LEU A 395 -24.18 26.35 25.34
N GLY A 396 -23.11 26.91 25.89
CA GLY A 396 -22.26 26.21 26.86
C GLY A 396 -22.81 26.14 28.29
N SER A 397 -23.67 27.09 28.67
CA SER A 397 -24.08 27.30 30.08
C SER A 397 -25.37 26.57 30.51
N LEU A 398 -25.74 25.51 29.80
CA LEU A 398 -26.92 24.72 30.14
C LEU A 398 -26.68 23.77 31.30
N SER A 399 -27.04 24.26 32.47
CA SER A 399 -26.98 23.60 33.75
C SER A 399 -28.24 22.77 34.02
N LEU A 400 -28.17 21.46 33.74
CA LEU A 400 -28.62 20.52 34.77
C LEU A 400 -27.35 20.11 35.51
N HIS A 401 -27.43 20.01 36.84
CA HIS A 401 -26.30 19.83 37.76
C HIS A 401 -25.42 18.58 37.48
N ASP A 402 -25.83 17.76 36.51
CA ASP A 402 -25.26 16.46 36.19
C ASP A 402 -24.80 16.32 34.72
N LYS A 403 -24.79 17.39 33.89
CA LYS A 403 -24.36 17.29 32.48
C LYS A 403 -22.84 17.40 32.32
N LYS A 404 -22.31 16.65 31.35
CA LYS A 404 -20.88 16.60 31.00
C LYS A 404 -20.60 17.25 29.65
N VAL A 405 -19.38 17.72 29.48
CA VAL A 405 -18.79 18.22 28.23
C VAL A 405 -17.53 17.40 27.94
N LEU A 406 -17.30 17.09 26.68
CA LEU A 406 -16.12 16.39 26.22
C LEU A 406 -15.19 17.37 25.48
N LEU A 407 -14.01 17.58 26.04
CA LEU A 407 -12.99 18.49 25.51
C LEU A 407 -11.97 17.68 24.70
N ILE A 408 -11.91 17.89 23.39
CA ILE A 408 -11.06 17.11 22.49
C ILE A 408 -9.68 17.75 22.38
N ARG A 409 -8.65 16.92 22.53
CA ARG A 409 -7.23 17.28 22.41
C ARG A 409 -6.67 16.80 21.08
N ASN A 410 -6.08 17.72 20.34
CA ASN A 410 -5.28 17.37 19.16
C ASN A 410 -3.90 16.93 19.66
N ASN A 411 -3.59 15.63 19.57
CA ASN A 411 -2.30 15.07 19.91
C ASN A 411 -1.56 14.63 18.64
N GLU A 412 -0.22 14.77 18.63
CA GLU A 412 0.66 14.42 17.50
C GLU A 412 0.63 12.93 17.09
N GLU A 413 0.02 12.05 17.90
CA GLU A 413 -0.04 10.60 17.65
C GLU A 413 -1.33 10.14 16.92
N ASN A 414 -2.19 11.04 16.41
CA ASN A 414 -3.50 10.68 15.82
C ASN A 414 -4.41 9.83 16.74
N LEU A 415 -4.20 9.90 18.06
CA LEU A 415 -5.00 9.20 19.05
C LEU A 415 -6.17 10.07 19.49
N PHE A 416 -7.39 9.51 19.51
CA PHE A 416 -8.52 10.16 20.18
C PHE A 416 -8.17 10.43 21.65
N SER A 417 -7.95 11.70 21.96
CA SER A 417 -7.60 12.19 23.29
C SER A 417 -8.67 13.19 23.70
N ALA A 418 -9.33 12.94 24.82
CA ALA A 418 -10.42 13.79 25.26
C ALA A 418 -10.51 13.83 26.79
N LYS A 419 -10.81 15.02 27.31
CA LYS A 419 -11.07 15.25 28.72
C LYS A 419 -12.56 15.47 28.94
N MET A 420 -13.20 14.59 29.68
CA MET A 420 -14.59 14.76 30.09
C MET A 420 -14.66 15.61 31.36
N VAL A 421 -15.42 16.70 31.32
CA VAL A 421 -15.59 17.65 32.42
C VAL A 421 -17.08 17.87 32.70
N ASN A 422 -17.43 18.39 33.88
CA ASN A 422 -18.79 18.86 34.13
C ASN A 422 -19.02 20.18 33.38
N CYS A 423 -20.27 20.49 33.00
CA CYS A 423 -20.61 21.78 32.38
C CYS A 423 -20.23 23.00 33.24
N SER A 424 -20.12 22.81 34.56
CA SER A 424 -19.66 23.81 35.53
C SER A 424 -18.12 23.89 35.66
N TYR A 425 -17.37 23.31 34.72
CA TYR A 425 -15.92 23.35 34.72
C TYR A 425 -15.45 24.71 34.22
N GLU A 426 -14.73 25.43 35.09
CA GLU A 426 -14.03 26.65 34.72
C GLU A 426 -12.72 26.28 34.00
N SER A 427 -12.58 26.78 32.77
CA SER A 427 -11.30 26.86 32.09
C SER A 427 -10.33 27.66 32.97
N PRO A 428 -9.06 27.21 33.15
CA PRO A 428 -8.05 27.89 33.98
C PRO A 428 -7.64 29.27 33.45
N ILE A 429 -8.21 29.68 32.33
CA ILE A 429 -7.91 30.92 31.62
C ILE A 429 -8.85 32.02 32.13
N THR A 430 -8.28 33.08 32.70
CA THR A 430 -8.99 34.11 33.46
C THR A 430 -9.33 35.38 32.67
N THR A 431 -8.84 35.53 31.43
CA THR A 431 -9.17 36.66 30.55
C THR A 431 -9.16 36.28 29.07
N PHE A 432 -9.80 37.10 28.21
CA PHE A 432 -9.76 36.92 26.75
C PHE A 432 -8.34 37.01 26.18
N HIS A 433 -7.48 37.88 26.73
CA HIS A 433 -6.09 38.04 26.25
C HIS A 433 -5.23 36.84 26.64
N GLU A 434 -5.30 36.37 27.89
CA GLU A 434 -4.60 35.15 28.32
C GLU A 434 -5.06 33.91 27.55
N HIS A 435 -6.33 33.85 27.14
CA HIS A 435 -6.81 32.78 26.27
C HIS A 435 -6.11 32.81 24.91
N PHE A 436 -5.99 34.01 24.36
CA PHE A 436 -5.38 34.22 23.06
C PHE A 436 -3.88 33.91 23.09
N ASP A 437 -3.18 34.40 24.12
CA ASP A 437 -1.77 34.12 24.34
C ASP A 437 -1.54 32.62 24.60
N PHE A 438 -2.42 31.95 25.35
CA PHE A 438 -2.36 30.51 25.56
C PHE A 438 -2.53 29.72 24.25
N VAL A 439 -3.48 30.12 23.39
CA VAL A 439 -3.66 29.52 22.06
C VAL A 439 -2.42 29.75 21.21
N LEU A 440 -1.87 30.97 21.18
CA LEU A 440 -0.65 31.30 20.43
C LEU A 440 0.59 30.55 20.94
N GLU A 441 0.83 30.53 22.25
CA GLU A 441 1.95 29.80 22.85
C GLU A 441 1.85 28.29 22.59
N SER A 442 0.63 27.74 22.65
CA SER A 442 0.39 26.33 22.34
C SER A 442 0.69 26.03 20.87
N LEU A 443 0.38 26.96 19.96
CA LEU A 443 0.69 26.86 18.52
C LEU A 443 2.19 27.01 18.23
N GLU A 444 2.89 27.94 18.90
CA GLU A 444 4.32 28.16 18.73
C GLU A 444 5.17 27.01 19.31
N LYS A 445 4.74 26.43 20.44
CA LYS A 445 5.42 25.29 21.06
C LYS A 445 5.21 23.99 20.30
N GLN A 446 4.10 23.81 19.58
CA GLN A 446 3.80 22.51 18.97
C GLN A 446 4.43 22.30 17.58
N ASN A 447 4.63 23.28 16.69
CA ASN A 447 4.97 22.94 15.28
C ASN A 447 5.65 24.04 14.41
N SER A 448 6.77 24.66 14.83
CA SER A 448 7.49 25.58 13.92
C SER A 448 8.43 24.83 12.95
N ILE A 449 8.03 24.83 11.67
CA ILE A 449 8.75 24.28 10.52
C ILE A 449 9.61 25.37 9.88
N LYS A 450 10.90 25.09 9.64
CA LYS A 450 11.81 25.98 8.90
C LYS A 450 12.40 25.25 7.69
N GLY A 451 12.64 25.95 6.60
CA GLY A 451 13.29 25.39 5.40
C GLY A 451 13.50 26.45 4.34
N GLU A 452 14.46 26.22 3.44
CA GLU A 452 14.85 27.17 2.40
C GLU A 452 15.46 26.46 1.19
N ILE A 453 15.19 26.98 0.00
CA ILE A 453 15.85 26.60 -1.26
C ILE A 453 17.05 27.51 -1.53
N ARG A 454 18.21 26.93 -1.86
CA ARG A 454 19.45 27.66 -2.16
C ARG A 454 19.34 28.42 -3.49
N ARG A 455 19.27 29.76 -3.40
CA ARG A 455 19.08 30.67 -4.55
C ARG A 455 20.32 30.83 -5.46
N THR A 456 21.52 30.49 -4.98
CA THR A 456 22.81 30.78 -5.66
C THR A 456 23.23 29.82 -6.78
N ALA A 457 22.46 28.76 -7.08
CA ALA A 457 22.83 27.74 -8.09
C ALA A 457 21.90 27.68 -9.32
N ILE A 458 20.92 28.59 -9.43
CA ILE A 458 19.68 28.30 -10.15
C ILE A 458 19.70 28.67 -11.64
N GLU A 459 20.58 29.55 -12.10
CA GLU A 459 20.54 30.02 -13.50
C GLU A 459 21.21 29.07 -14.51
N ASP A 460 21.87 27.99 -14.05
CA ASP A 460 22.65 27.10 -14.94
C ASP A 460 22.79 25.65 -14.42
N SER A 461 21.99 25.23 -13.44
CA SER A 461 22.07 23.92 -12.78
C SER A 461 20.82 23.08 -12.99
N ALA A 462 20.99 21.79 -13.28
CA ALA A 462 19.91 20.80 -13.27
C ALA A 462 19.59 20.27 -11.86
N VAL A 463 20.15 20.89 -10.82
CA VAL A 463 20.07 20.44 -9.42
C VAL A 463 19.61 21.59 -8.53
N LEU A 464 18.59 21.32 -7.72
CA LEU A 464 18.07 22.18 -6.67
C LEU A 464 18.56 21.66 -5.31
N SER A 465 19.04 22.53 -4.43
CA SER A 465 19.51 22.13 -3.09
C SER A 465 18.95 23.05 -2.01
N GLY A 466 18.80 22.58 -0.78
CA GLY A 466 18.26 23.37 0.33
C GLY A 466 18.25 22.61 1.66
N TYR A 467 17.43 23.06 2.61
CA TYR A 467 17.19 22.35 3.88
C TYR A 467 15.73 22.43 4.32
N LEU A 468 15.30 21.48 5.16
CA LEU A 468 13.99 21.48 5.81
C LEU A 468 14.10 20.81 7.18
N VAL A 469 13.70 21.52 8.25
CA VAL A 469 13.82 21.07 9.64
C VAL A 469 12.55 21.36 10.45
N LEU A 470 12.25 20.49 11.41
CA LEU A 470 11.29 20.75 12.48
C LEU A 470 12.08 21.19 13.72
N ASN A 471 11.76 22.36 14.29
CA ASN A 471 12.42 22.81 15.51
C ASN A 471 12.33 21.72 16.61
N ASN A 472 13.44 21.45 17.29
CA ASN A 472 13.59 20.42 18.33
C ASN A 472 13.50 18.94 17.87
N SER A 473 13.54 18.66 16.56
CA SER A 473 13.66 17.29 16.04
C SER A 473 15.04 17.05 15.43
N SER A 474 15.67 15.91 15.77
CA SER A 474 16.90 15.42 15.15
C SER A 474 16.64 14.45 13.99
N SER A 475 15.37 14.21 13.63
CA SER A 475 15.01 13.26 12.57
C SER A 475 14.92 13.94 11.20
N PRO A 476 15.46 13.32 10.13
CA PRO A 476 15.28 13.76 8.75
C PRO A 476 13.79 13.93 8.41
N ARG A 477 13.47 14.93 7.59
CA ARG A 477 12.08 15.29 7.26
C ARG A 477 11.78 15.00 5.81
N GLU A 478 10.58 14.49 5.52
CA GLU A 478 10.14 14.28 4.14
C GLU A 478 9.61 15.60 3.55
N ALA A 479 9.96 15.87 2.30
CA ALA A 479 9.63 17.09 1.60
C ALA A 479 9.13 16.80 0.18
N ILE A 480 8.37 17.75 -0.36
CA ILE A 480 7.91 17.77 -1.75
C ILE A 480 8.46 19.05 -2.41
N ILE A 481 9.06 18.91 -3.58
CA ILE A 481 9.25 20.02 -4.51
C ILE A 481 8.08 19.99 -5.49
N ARG A 482 7.30 21.07 -5.52
CA ARG A 482 6.25 21.28 -6.52
C ARG A 482 6.66 22.37 -7.50
N ILE A 483 6.55 22.10 -8.79
CA ILE A 483 6.95 23.00 -9.88
C ILE A 483 5.72 23.34 -10.73
N ASP A 484 5.43 24.64 -10.87
CA ASP A 484 4.26 25.20 -11.57
C ASP A 484 2.94 24.51 -11.25
N ASP A 485 2.81 24.01 -10.03
CA ASP A 485 1.65 23.25 -9.56
C ASP A 485 1.27 22.01 -10.40
N THR A 486 2.20 21.52 -11.22
CA THR A 486 1.96 20.39 -12.15
C THR A 486 2.93 19.23 -11.96
N ILE A 487 4.15 19.49 -11.49
CA ILE A 487 5.17 18.45 -11.28
C ILE A 487 5.52 18.38 -9.79
N GLU A 488 5.42 17.19 -9.20
CA GLU A 488 5.76 16.94 -7.80
C GLU A 488 6.90 15.93 -7.69
N MET A 489 7.82 16.19 -6.76
CA MET A 489 8.96 15.33 -6.48
C MET A 489 9.15 15.19 -4.97
N ASP A 490 9.02 13.98 -4.46
CA ASP A 490 9.19 13.64 -3.05
C ASP A 490 10.64 13.25 -2.74
N PHE A 491 11.16 13.66 -1.59
CA PHE A 491 12.50 13.29 -1.12
C PHE A 491 12.62 13.40 0.41
N LEU A 492 13.64 12.75 0.97
CA LEU A 492 14.00 12.86 2.37
C LEU A 492 15.12 13.90 2.53
N CYS A 493 15.01 14.78 3.52
CA CYS A 493 16.05 15.75 3.86
C CYS A 493 17.05 15.12 4.85
N ASP A 494 17.97 14.29 4.34
CA ASP A 494 19.00 13.58 5.09
C ASP A 494 20.45 13.88 4.63
N TYR A 495 20.63 14.91 3.80
CA TYR A 495 21.91 15.25 3.18
C TYR A 495 22.80 16.10 4.09
N SER A 496 24.06 15.69 4.25
CA SER A 496 25.09 16.40 5.02
C SER A 496 26.25 16.82 4.10
N ASP A 497 26.44 18.12 3.85
CA ASP A 497 27.59 18.67 3.12
C ASP A 497 28.38 19.64 3.99
N GLY A 498 29.69 19.71 3.79
CA GLY A 498 30.59 20.63 4.48
C GLY A 498 30.22 22.10 4.25
N ASP A 499 29.63 22.43 3.11
CA ASP A 499 29.12 23.76 2.78
C ASP A 499 27.80 24.10 3.51
N LEU A 500 27.04 23.10 3.96
CA LEU A 500 25.77 23.26 4.69
C LEU A 500 25.98 23.44 6.20
N LYS A 501 27.21 23.26 6.72
CA LYS A 501 27.55 23.44 8.14
C LYS A 501 27.30 24.84 8.69
N ASN A 502 27.15 25.85 7.83
CA ASN A 502 26.97 27.24 8.24
C ASN A 502 25.52 27.60 8.60
N TRP A 503 24.55 26.69 8.42
CA TRP A 503 23.13 26.98 8.54
C TRP A 503 22.54 26.18 9.73
N GLU A 504 22.28 26.89 10.84
CA GLU A 504 21.67 26.43 12.10
C GLU A 504 22.21 25.14 12.78
N GLY A 505 23.39 24.64 12.40
CA GLY A 505 24.18 23.72 13.23
C GLY A 505 23.63 22.30 13.39
N THR A 506 22.82 21.81 12.45
CA THR A 506 22.31 20.43 12.48
C THR A 506 22.86 19.62 11.30
N GLU A 507 23.60 18.55 11.58
CA GLU A 507 24.42 17.83 10.59
C GLU A 507 23.61 16.92 9.63
N ALA A 508 22.27 16.93 9.61
CA ALA A 508 21.47 15.94 8.87
C ALA A 508 20.06 16.38 8.37
N HIS A 509 19.90 17.61 7.84
CA HIS A 509 18.60 18.10 7.33
C HIS A 509 18.64 18.78 5.95
N GLY A 510 19.73 18.61 5.19
CA GLY A 510 19.85 19.15 3.84
C GLY A 510 19.16 18.28 2.79
N PHE A 511 18.98 18.80 1.58
CA PHE A 511 18.55 18.04 0.40
C PHE A 511 19.24 18.51 -0.89
N SER A 512 19.26 17.63 -1.90
CA SER A 512 19.73 17.89 -3.27
C SER A 512 18.91 17.07 -4.27
N VAL A 513 18.18 17.72 -5.18
CA VAL A 513 17.17 17.12 -6.08
C VAL A 513 17.45 17.51 -7.53
N ASN A 514 17.42 16.53 -8.44
CA ASN A 514 17.54 16.80 -9.88
C ASN A 514 16.20 17.33 -10.45
N LEU A 515 16.27 18.39 -11.22
CA LEU A 515 15.12 18.99 -11.89
C LEU A 515 14.75 18.20 -13.16
N PRO A 516 13.44 18.04 -13.47
CA PRO A 516 12.97 17.33 -14.66
C PRO A 516 13.48 17.96 -15.96
N PRO A 517 13.78 17.16 -17.01
CA PRO A 517 14.12 17.71 -18.32
C PRO A 517 13.03 18.60 -18.93
N SER A 518 11.76 18.36 -18.58
CA SER A 518 10.60 19.07 -19.12
C SER A 518 10.56 20.56 -18.76
N ILE A 519 11.23 20.97 -17.68
CA ILE A 519 11.30 22.37 -17.24
C ILE A 519 12.62 23.05 -17.62
N MET A 520 13.44 22.39 -18.45
CA MET A 520 14.73 22.90 -18.93
C MET A 520 14.56 23.72 -20.22
N ASP A 521 13.51 24.51 -20.29
CA ASP A 521 13.07 25.23 -21.50
C ASP A 521 13.56 26.70 -21.56
N GLY A 522 14.25 27.16 -20.51
CA GLY A 522 14.71 28.53 -20.36
C GLY A 522 13.60 29.53 -20.00
N GLN A 523 12.42 29.06 -19.62
CA GLN A 523 11.33 29.86 -19.05
C GLN A 523 11.44 29.93 -17.53
N GLN A 524 10.64 30.82 -16.92
CA GLN A 524 10.55 30.92 -15.47
C GLN A 524 9.55 29.88 -14.95
N HIS A 525 9.97 29.09 -13.98
CA HIS A 525 9.14 28.13 -13.27
C HIS A 525 9.09 28.47 -11.78
N LEU A 526 7.92 28.38 -11.16
CA LEU A 526 7.74 28.56 -9.72
C LEU A 526 7.96 27.22 -9.02
N VAL A 527 8.96 27.18 -8.14
CA VAL A 527 9.27 26.02 -7.31
C VAL A 527 8.84 26.28 -5.88
N LYS A 528 8.08 25.36 -5.30
CA LYS A 528 7.62 25.39 -3.91
C LYS A 528 8.24 24.24 -3.15
N LEU A 529 8.89 24.52 -2.03
CA LEU A 529 9.31 23.52 -1.05
C LEU A 529 8.16 23.32 -0.06
N ILE A 530 7.68 22.09 0.06
CA ILE A 530 6.53 21.74 0.88
C ILE A 530 6.98 20.68 1.88
N ASP A 531 6.63 20.86 3.15
CA ASP A 531 6.75 19.78 4.13
C ASP A 531 5.67 18.73 3.87
N LYS A 532 6.07 17.48 3.65
CA LYS A 532 5.14 16.42 3.25
C LYS A 532 4.14 16.08 4.36
N TYR A 533 4.55 16.20 5.62
CA TYR A 533 3.69 15.88 6.76
C TYR A 533 2.60 16.92 6.99
N SER A 534 2.93 18.22 6.98
CA SER A 534 1.94 19.30 7.20
C SER A 534 1.28 19.81 5.93
N GLY A 535 1.81 19.50 4.75
CA GLY A 535 1.39 20.09 3.47
C GLY A 535 1.74 21.59 3.35
N LYS A 536 2.47 22.16 4.32
CA LYS A 536 2.80 23.58 4.36
C LYS A 536 3.89 23.90 3.33
N ILE A 537 3.66 24.91 2.50
CA ILE A 537 4.71 25.53 1.68
C ILE A 537 5.65 26.28 2.62
N VAL A 538 6.91 25.85 2.66
CA VAL A 538 7.94 26.35 3.57
C VAL A 538 8.81 27.41 2.88
N ASP A 539 9.09 27.24 1.59
CA ASP A 539 9.76 28.25 0.76
C ASP A 539 9.21 28.22 -0.68
N SER A 540 9.39 29.30 -1.42
CA SER A 540 9.05 29.40 -2.83
C SER A 540 10.06 30.25 -3.58
N VAL A 541 10.50 29.78 -4.75
CA VAL A 541 11.50 30.45 -5.57
C VAL A 541 11.16 30.34 -7.05
N LEU A 542 11.35 31.43 -7.79
CA LEU A 542 11.32 31.40 -9.25
C LEU A 542 12.69 30.95 -9.77
N ILE A 543 12.68 29.94 -10.64
CA ILE A 543 13.87 29.41 -11.28
C ILE A 543 13.78 29.60 -12.79
N LYS A 544 14.93 29.70 -13.48
CA LYS A 544 14.98 29.78 -14.95
C LYS A 544 15.95 28.74 -15.52
N PRO A 545 15.57 27.45 -15.54
CA PRO A 545 16.45 26.36 -15.91
C PRO A 545 16.67 26.36 -17.41
N VAL A 546 17.91 26.50 -17.87
CA VAL A 546 18.24 26.42 -19.30
C VAL A 546 18.90 25.07 -19.59
N ALA A 547 18.39 24.34 -20.59
CA ALA A 547 19.14 23.24 -21.20
C ALA A 547 20.40 23.79 -21.86
N ASN A 548 21.49 23.92 -21.09
CA ASN A 548 22.76 24.37 -21.64
C ASN A 548 23.37 23.22 -22.47
N LEU A 549 22.94 23.10 -23.73
CA LEU A 549 23.34 22.07 -24.71
C LEU A 549 24.86 22.04 -24.97
N ASN A 550 25.59 23.09 -24.57
CA ASN A 550 27.04 23.21 -24.70
C ASN A 550 27.81 22.82 -23.42
N ARG A 551 27.12 22.65 -22.29
CA ARG A 551 27.78 22.21 -21.05
C ARG A 551 27.90 20.69 -21.09
N LYS A 552 29.13 20.18 -21.04
CA LYS A 552 29.42 18.75 -20.80
C LYS A 552 28.54 18.28 -19.65
N VAL A 553 27.59 17.42 -19.93
CA VAL A 553 26.77 16.86 -18.86
C VAL A 553 27.71 16.06 -17.95
N ARG A 554 27.86 16.51 -16.70
CA ARG A 554 28.70 15.86 -15.71
C ARG A 554 27.89 14.74 -15.08
N TYR A 555 28.18 13.50 -15.47
CA TYR A 555 27.56 12.29 -14.92
C TYR A 555 28.43 11.58 -13.89
N SER A 556 29.44 12.28 -13.36
CA SER A 556 30.25 11.81 -12.25
C SER A 556 29.70 12.42 -10.96
N TYR A 557 29.09 11.59 -10.13
CA TYR A 557 28.54 12.02 -8.84
C TYR A 557 29.55 11.75 -7.71
N PRO A 558 29.74 12.67 -6.76
CA PRO A 558 30.62 12.44 -5.62
C PRO A 558 30.02 11.48 -4.59
N VAL A 559 28.69 11.36 -4.57
CA VAL A 559 27.89 10.56 -3.64
C VAL A 559 27.00 9.61 -4.43
N TRP A 560 26.74 8.44 -3.84
CA TRP A 560 25.86 7.41 -4.39
C TRP A 560 24.54 7.40 -3.64
N ASP A 561 23.44 7.23 -4.36
CA ASP A 561 22.10 7.12 -3.78
C ASP A 561 21.89 5.70 -3.23
N ALA A 562 22.43 5.47 -2.02
CA ALA A 562 22.37 4.18 -1.34
C ALA A 562 20.93 3.78 -0.98
N TRP A 563 20.03 4.75 -0.78
CA TRP A 563 18.65 4.49 -0.43
C TRP A 563 17.86 3.98 -1.64
N ARG A 564 18.02 4.61 -2.81
CA ARG A 564 17.43 4.14 -4.07
C ARG A 564 17.96 2.76 -4.45
N GLU A 565 19.25 2.50 -4.20
CA GLU A 565 19.83 1.17 -4.34
C GLU A 565 19.21 0.14 -3.40
N GLU A 566 19.08 0.44 -2.11
CA GLU A 566 18.51 -0.50 -1.15
C GLU A 566 17.04 -0.80 -1.49
N ARG A 567 16.26 0.21 -1.91
CA ARG A 567 14.88 0.02 -2.39
C ARG A 567 14.83 -0.85 -3.63
N PHE A 568 15.70 -0.61 -4.60
CA PHE A 568 15.76 -1.38 -5.83
C PHE A 568 16.18 -2.83 -5.57
N LEU A 569 17.21 -3.05 -4.78
CA LEU A 569 17.67 -4.41 -4.45
C LEU A 569 16.62 -5.18 -3.65
N ARG A 570 15.91 -4.53 -2.73
CA ARG A 570 14.73 -5.11 -2.06
C ARG A 570 13.63 -5.44 -3.06
N PHE A 571 13.25 -4.50 -3.93
CA PHE A 571 12.26 -4.73 -4.98
C PHE A 571 12.62 -5.95 -5.85
N ILE A 572 13.88 -6.07 -6.28
CA ILE A 572 14.34 -7.24 -7.05
C ILE A 572 14.24 -8.51 -6.20
N GLN A 573 14.69 -8.48 -4.95
CA GLN A 573 14.62 -9.64 -4.06
C GLN A 573 13.16 -10.10 -3.86
N ASP A 574 12.29 -9.18 -3.44
CA ASP A 574 10.89 -9.44 -3.08
C ASP A 574 10.06 -9.94 -4.28
N ASN A 575 10.43 -9.55 -5.51
CA ASN A 575 9.67 -9.89 -6.71
C ASN A 575 10.30 -11.00 -7.57
N THR A 576 11.46 -11.56 -7.19
CA THR A 576 12.13 -12.58 -8.00
C THR A 576 12.49 -13.88 -7.28
N ASP A 577 12.19 -14.00 -5.99
CA ASP A 577 12.47 -15.22 -5.19
C ASP A 577 11.79 -16.50 -5.75
N ASP A 578 10.70 -16.36 -6.51
CA ASP A 578 9.99 -17.46 -7.19
C ASP A 578 10.26 -17.56 -8.72
N ILE A 579 11.02 -16.61 -9.30
CA ILE A 579 11.34 -16.64 -10.73
C ILE A 579 12.54 -17.56 -10.96
N ALA A 580 12.26 -18.80 -11.37
CA ALA A 580 13.29 -19.74 -11.80
C ALA A 580 13.89 -19.32 -13.16
N ILE A 581 14.81 -18.35 -13.15
CA ILE A 581 15.55 -17.96 -14.36
C ILE A 581 16.67 -18.96 -14.58
N ALA A 582 16.43 -19.89 -15.50
CA ALA A 582 17.41 -20.90 -15.92
C ALA A 582 18.14 -20.51 -17.21
N ASP A 583 17.92 -19.31 -17.74
CA ASP A 583 18.50 -18.87 -19.00
C ASP A 583 20.03 -18.72 -18.91
N LYS A 584 20.73 -19.16 -19.97
CA LYS A 584 22.19 -19.03 -20.02
C LYS A 584 22.58 -17.59 -20.32
N VAL A 585 23.57 -17.05 -19.59
CA VAL A 585 24.19 -15.75 -19.85
C VAL A 585 25.48 -15.94 -20.65
N SER A 586 25.71 -15.16 -21.71
CA SER A 586 27.01 -15.07 -22.38
C SER A 586 27.70 -13.76 -22.05
N ILE A 587 28.95 -13.86 -21.60
CA ILE A 587 29.79 -12.72 -21.23
C ILE A 587 30.91 -12.64 -22.26
N VAL A 588 31.00 -11.52 -22.98
CA VAL A 588 32.05 -11.30 -23.98
C VAL A 588 33.13 -10.40 -23.39
N MET A 589 34.36 -10.92 -23.32
CA MET A 589 35.52 -10.22 -22.76
C MET A 589 36.64 -10.10 -23.79
N PRO A 590 36.82 -8.94 -24.45
CA PRO A 590 37.96 -8.72 -25.32
C PRO A 590 39.23 -8.49 -24.50
N THR A 591 40.37 -8.97 -24.99
CA THR A 591 41.66 -8.71 -24.36
C THR A 591 42.78 -8.52 -25.39
N TYR A 592 43.75 -7.68 -25.02
CA TYR A 592 45.00 -7.42 -25.74
C TYR A 592 46.03 -6.86 -24.75
N ASN A 593 47.09 -7.60 -24.48
CA ASN A 593 48.17 -7.22 -23.56
C ASN A 593 47.67 -6.78 -22.16
N ARG A 594 47.04 -7.71 -21.43
CA ARG A 594 46.40 -7.46 -20.12
C ARG A 594 46.84 -8.43 -19.04
N ALA A 595 48.03 -9.03 -19.14
CA ALA A 595 48.52 -10.00 -18.16
C ALA A 595 48.41 -9.51 -16.70
N ALA A 596 48.64 -8.23 -16.44
CA ALA A 596 48.59 -7.63 -15.11
C ALA A 596 47.19 -7.40 -14.54
N LYS A 597 46.13 -7.46 -15.34
CA LYS A 597 44.76 -7.04 -14.93
C LYS A 597 43.67 -8.06 -15.23
N ILE A 598 43.83 -8.89 -16.26
CA ILE A 598 42.79 -9.80 -16.74
C ILE A 598 42.34 -10.81 -15.68
N GLU A 599 43.23 -11.19 -14.77
CA GLU A 599 42.92 -12.11 -13.67
C GLU A 599 41.77 -11.59 -12.80
N TYR A 600 41.80 -10.32 -12.40
CA TYR A 600 40.74 -9.71 -11.59
C TYR A 600 39.40 -9.70 -12.32
N ALA A 601 39.40 -9.44 -13.63
CA ALA A 601 38.20 -9.45 -14.45
C ALA A 601 37.59 -10.87 -14.50
N ILE A 602 38.40 -11.90 -14.76
CA ILE A 602 37.95 -13.31 -14.79
C ILE A 602 37.41 -13.73 -13.43
N GLN A 603 38.14 -13.42 -12.36
CA GLN A 603 37.72 -13.78 -10.99
C GLN A 603 36.39 -13.12 -10.62
N SER A 604 36.16 -11.85 -11.02
CA SER A 604 34.88 -11.16 -10.76
C SER A 604 33.68 -11.82 -11.47
N VAL A 605 33.91 -12.40 -12.66
CA VAL A 605 32.90 -13.18 -13.39
C VAL A 605 32.66 -14.54 -12.71
N LEU A 606 33.72 -15.22 -12.29
CA LEU A 606 33.58 -16.51 -11.60
C LEU A 606 32.92 -16.40 -10.22
N ALA A 607 33.07 -15.24 -9.57
CA ALA A 607 32.45 -14.90 -8.29
C ALA A 607 30.94 -14.63 -8.39
N GLN A 608 30.38 -14.49 -9.59
CA GLN A 608 28.95 -14.16 -9.77
C GLN A 608 28.04 -15.20 -9.10
N THR A 609 27.01 -14.71 -8.41
CA THR A 609 25.97 -15.53 -7.78
C THR A 609 25.12 -16.25 -8.82
N TYR A 610 24.88 -15.62 -9.97
CA TYR A 610 24.26 -16.26 -11.13
C TYR A 610 25.20 -17.31 -11.72
N ARG A 611 24.82 -18.59 -11.69
CA ARG A 611 25.74 -19.70 -12.03
C ARG A 611 25.69 -20.15 -13.48
N ASN A 612 24.56 -19.96 -14.18
CA ASN A 612 24.38 -20.43 -15.54
C ASN A 612 24.90 -19.42 -16.58
N PHE A 613 26.22 -19.31 -16.70
CA PHE A 613 26.85 -18.45 -17.70
C PHE A 613 27.93 -19.17 -18.50
N GLU A 614 28.33 -18.56 -19.62
CA GLU A 614 29.61 -18.78 -20.27
C GLU A 614 30.39 -17.47 -20.36
N LEU A 615 31.69 -17.55 -20.09
CA LEU A 615 32.64 -16.46 -20.28
C LEU A 615 33.43 -16.73 -21.56
N ILE A 616 33.34 -15.83 -22.53
CA ILE A 616 34.01 -15.92 -23.83
C ILE A 616 35.09 -14.84 -23.87
N ILE A 617 36.33 -15.24 -23.59
CA ILE A 617 37.50 -14.39 -23.64
C ILE A 617 38.03 -14.43 -25.08
N VAL A 618 38.10 -13.28 -25.72
CA VAL A 618 38.62 -13.13 -27.09
C VAL A 618 39.91 -12.33 -27.06
N ASP A 619 41.03 -13.02 -27.30
CA ASP A 619 42.35 -12.43 -27.37
C ASP A 619 42.64 -11.93 -28.78
N ASP A 620 42.75 -10.61 -28.91
CA ASP A 620 43.01 -9.91 -30.16
C ASP A 620 44.50 -9.84 -30.50
N GLY A 621 45.22 -10.94 -30.30
CA GLY A 621 46.63 -11.09 -30.64
C GLY A 621 47.61 -10.52 -29.62
N SER A 622 47.38 -10.78 -28.32
CA SER A 622 48.31 -10.41 -27.24
C SER A 622 49.72 -10.96 -27.48
N LEU A 623 50.72 -10.15 -27.15
CA LEU A 623 52.14 -10.46 -27.25
C LEU A 623 52.82 -10.62 -25.88
N ASP A 624 52.11 -10.30 -24.81
CA ASP A 624 52.55 -10.52 -23.43
C ASP A 624 52.10 -11.90 -22.91
N HIS A 625 52.29 -12.13 -21.60
CA HIS A 625 51.92 -13.39 -20.95
C HIS A 625 50.39 -13.51 -20.65
N THR A 626 49.52 -12.74 -21.31
CA THR A 626 48.05 -12.81 -21.08
C THR A 626 47.52 -14.23 -21.23
N SER A 627 47.94 -14.96 -22.27
CA SER A 627 47.50 -16.34 -22.51
C SER A 627 47.89 -17.30 -21.37
N GLU A 628 49.04 -17.08 -20.73
CA GLU A 628 49.51 -17.88 -19.60
C GLU A 628 48.65 -17.65 -18.35
N ILE A 629 48.20 -16.42 -18.12
CA ILE A 629 47.29 -16.05 -17.02
C ILE A 629 45.88 -16.60 -17.22
N VAL A 630 45.38 -16.69 -18.47
CA VAL A 630 44.05 -17.25 -18.76
C VAL A 630 44.03 -18.78 -18.63
N LYS A 631 45.13 -19.45 -18.97
CA LYS A 631 45.21 -20.92 -19.09
C LYS A 631 44.69 -21.70 -17.87
N PRO A 632 44.99 -21.33 -16.60
CA PRO A 632 44.47 -22.03 -15.42
C PRO A 632 42.93 -22.04 -15.34
N TYR A 633 42.28 -20.97 -15.82
CA TYR A 633 40.83 -20.79 -15.74
C TYR A 633 40.05 -21.63 -16.77
N LEU A 634 40.73 -22.17 -17.79
CA LEU A 634 40.11 -23.07 -18.79
C LEU A 634 39.69 -24.43 -18.22
N SER A 635 40.10 -24.73 -16.98
CA SER A 635 39.59 -25.89 -16.24
C SER A 635 38.10 -25.75 -15.87
N ASP A 636 37.59 -24.52 -15.74
CA ASP A 636 36.16 -24.26 -15.60
C ASP A 636 35.48 -24.33 -16.97
N LYS A 637 34.55 -25.27 -17.14
CA LYS A 637 33.85 -25.53 -18.40
C LYS A 637 33.02 -24.34 -18.90
N ARG A 638 32.75 -23.34 -18.06
CA ARG A 638 32.07 -22.11 -18.43
C ARG A 638 32.98 -21.12 -19.15
N VAL A 639 34.31 -21.26 -19.03
CA VAL A 639 35.28 -20.33 -19.60
C VAL A 639 35.79 -20.86 -20.95
N ARG A 640 35.76 -19.99 -21.96
CA ARG A 640 36.22 -20.25 -23.32
C ARG A 640 37.20 -19.17 -23.73
N TYR A 641 38.33 -19.57 -24.29
CA TYR A 641 39.36 -18.66 -24.77
C TYR A 641 39.54 -18.83 -26.28
N ILE A 642 39.45 -17.72 -27.00
CA ILE A 642 39.51 -17.66 -28.47
C ILE A 642 40.63 -16.70 -28.83
N GLN A 643 41.62 -17.19 -29.57
CA GLN A 643 42.69 -16.35 -30.09
C GLN A 643 42.40 -15.99 -31.54
N GLN A 644 42.64 -14.74 -31.88
CA GLN A 644 42.58 -14.24 -33.25
C GLN A 644 43.78 -13.35 -33.56
N THR A 645 44.02 -13.09 -34.84
CA THR A 645 44.98 -12.07 -35.26
C THR A 645 44.42 -10.69 -34.91
N LYS A 646 45.32 -9.74 -34.57
CA LYS A 646 44.97 -8.38 -34.13
C LYS A 646 44.13 -7.64 -35.17
N GLN A 647 42.85 -7.45 -34.86
CA GLN A 647 41.85 -6.82 -35.74
C GLN A 647 41.07 -5.69 -35.07
N GLY A 648 41.33 -5.43 -33.78
CA GLY A 648 40.72 -4.37 -32.99
C GLY A 648 39.59 -4.88 -32.08
N VAL A 649 39.28 -4.07 -31.06
CA VAL A 649 38.32 -4.41 -30.00
C VAL A 649 36.92 -4.72 -30.53
N SER A 650 36.44 -4.01 -31.55
CA SER A 650 35.14 -4.26 -32.18
C SER A 650 35.10 -5.63 -32.85
N ALA A 651 36.15 -6.02 -33.57
CA ALA A 651 36.25 -7.33 -34.22
C ALA A 651 36.31 -8.45 -33.19
N ALA A 652 37.09 -8.27 -32.11
CA ALA A 652 37.16 -9.22 -31.00
C ALA A 652 35.78 -9.40 -30.32
N ARG A 653 35.06 -8.32 -30.02
CA ARG A 653 33.69 -8.38 -29.46
C ARG A 653 32.72 -9.06 -30.43
N ASN A 654 32.81 -8.78 -31.73
CA ASN A 654 31.98 -9.44 -32.75
C ASN A 654 32.27 -10.95 -32.85
N THR A 655 33.53 -11.36 -32.73
CA THR A 655 33.92 -12.79 -32.62
C THR A 655 33.29 -13.42 -31.39
N GLY A 656 33.34 -12.75 -30.24
CA GLY A 656 32.68 -13.22 -29.01
C GLY A 656 31.16 -13.36 -29.16
N LEU A 657 30.50 -12.33 -29.70
CA LEU A 657 29.06 -12.32 -29.96
C LEU A 657 28.62 -13.45 -30.88
N ARG A 658 29.35 -13.69 -31.99
CA ARG A 658 29.06 -14.80 -32.92
C ARG A 658 29.20 -16.19 -32.27
N ARG A 659 29.97 -16.29 -31.18
CA ARG A 659 30.20 -17.56 -30.45
C ARG A 659 29.32 -17.68 -29.19
N SER A 660 28.52 -16.66 -28.89
CA SER A 660 27.62 -16.60 -27.74
C SER A 660 26.37 -17.47 -27.95
N THR A 661 26.00 -18.22 -26.92
CA THR A 661 24.86 -19.15 -26.91
C THR A 661 23.78 -18.76 -25.90
N GLY A 662 24.07 -17.83 -25.00
CA GLY A 662 23.17 -17.37 -23.95
C GLY A 662 21.97 -16.58 -24.46
N ALA A 663 20.85 -16.67 -23.75
CA ALA A 663 19.68 -15.84 -23.97
C ALA A 663 19.92 -14.40 -23.52
N PHE A 664 20.88 -14.17 -22.60
CA PHE A 664 21.32 -12.84 -22.21
C PHE A 664 22.78 -12.61 -22.62
N ILE A 665 23.09 -11.38 -23.00
CA ILE A 665 24.43 -10.95 -23.43
C ILE A 665 24.90 -9.80 -22.54
N PHE A 666 26.12 -9.92 -22.05
CA PHE A 666 26.83 -8.91 -21.27
C PHE A 666 28.28 -8.76 -21.75
N PHE A 667 28.91 -7.64 -21.42
CA PHE A 667 30.28 -7.32 -21.82
C PHE A 667 31.12 -6.90 -20.63
N LEU A 668 32.35 -7.40 -20.54
CA LEU A 668 33.31 -6.97 -19.53
C LEU A 668 34.66 -6.74 -20.18
N ASP A 669 35.19 -5.53 -20.07
CA ASP A 669 36.56 -5.24 -20.49
C ASP A 669 37.56 -5.87 -19.51
N SER A 670 38.69 -6.33 -20.03
CA SER A 670 39.68 -7.11 -19.29
C SER A 670 40.50 -6.31 -18.26
N ASP A 671 40.17 -5.04 -18.03
CA ASP A 671 40.73 -4.17 -16.99
C ASP A 671 39.68 -3.65 -15.98
N ASN A 672 38.44 -4.14 -16.04
CA ASN A 672 37.36 -3.81 -15.10
C ASN A 672 36.87 -5.06 -14.35
N ALA A 673 36.08 -4.84 -13.30
CA ALA A 673 35.49 -5.93 -12.51
C ALA A 673 34.01 -5.67 -12.19
N TRP A 674 33.27 -6.76 -11.94
CA TRP A 674 31.89 -6.69 -11.47
C TRP A 674 31.76 -6.99 -9.97
N PHE A 675 30.71 -6.45 -9.37
CA PHE A 675 30.22 -6.93 -8.07
C PHE A 675 29.55 -8.29 -8.23
N ASP A 676 29.61 -9.13 -7.20
CA ASP A 676 29.20 -10.54 -7.20
C ASP A 676 27.72 -10.79 -7.54
N LYS A 677 26.84 -9.81 -7.30
CA LYS A 677 25.40 -9.89 -7.62
C LYS A 677 25.00 -9.28 -8.96
N TYR A 678 25.93 -8.71 -9.73
CA TYR A 678 25.62 -7.96 -10.95
C TYR A 678 24.75 -8.74 -11.94
N LEU A 679 25.18 -9.94 -12.36
CA LEU A 679 24.43 -10.73 -13.34
C LEU A 679 23.07 -11.17 -12.82
N ASP A 680 22.99 -11.59 -11.55
CA ASP A 680 21.74 -12.04 -10.94
C ASP A 680 20.71 -10.89 -10.92
N THR A 681 21.11 -9.74 -10.38
CA THR A 681 20.25 -8.56 -10.30
C THR A 681 19.81 -8.06 -11.67
N MET A 682 20.72 -7.97 -12.64
CA MET A 682 20.41 -7.48 -13.99
C MET A 682 19.46 -8.43 -14.74
N VAL A 683 19.73 -9.72 -14.72
CA VAL A 683 18.89 -10.74 -15.39
C VAL A 683 17.49 -10.77 -14.78
N LYS A 684 17.40 -10.70 -13.45
CA LYS A 684 16.14 -10.60 -12.71
C LYS A 684 15.37 -9.35 -13.09
N TYR A 685 16.02 -8.19 -13.09
CA TYR A 685 15.37 -6.93 -13.43
C TYR A 685 14.81 -6.92 -14.86
N ILE A 686 15.63 -7.29 -15.85
CA ILE A 686 15.22 -7.34 -17.26
C ILE A 686 14.03 -8.29 -17.43
N THR A 687 14.04 -9.43 -16.73
CA THR A 687 12.99 -10.45 -16.80
C THR A 687 11.70 -10.02 -16.11
N LEU A 688 11.81 -9.53 -14.87
CA LEU A 688 10.69 -9.11 -14.04
C LEU A 688 9.91 -7.98 -14.72
N VAL A 689 10.62 -7.00 -15.26
CA VAL A 689 10.02 -5.84 -15.90
C VAL A 689 9.53 -6.16 -17.32
N GLY A 690 10.08 -7.19 -17.95
CA GLY A 690 9.75 -7.54 -19.34
C GLY A 690 10.35 -6.57 -20.36
N ILE A 691 11.54 -6.01 -20.08
CA ILE A 691 12.28 -5.12 -20.97
C ILE A 691 13.35 -5.88 -21.74
N ASP A 692 13.89 -5.25 -22.78
CA ASP A 692 14.88 -5.88 -23.66
C ASP A 692 16.31 -5.71 -23.16
N SER A 693 16.60 -4.61 -22.46
CA SER A 693 17.94 -4.28 -21.96
C SER A 693 17.90 -3.41 -20.72
N ALA A 694 19.01 -3.40 -19.98
CA ALA A 694 19.20 -2.50 -18.85
C ALA A 694 20.67 -2.12 -18.69
N TYR A 695 20.94 -1.10 -17.89
CA TYR A 695 22.27 -0.81 -17.36
C TYR A 695 22.23 -0.41 -15.89
N CYS A 696 23.35 -0.56 -15.18
CA CYS A 696 23.44 -0.25 -13.76
C CYS A 696 24.42 0.89 -13.44
N GLY A 697 24.53 1.23 -12.16
CA GLY A 697 25.52 2.17 -11.64
C GLY A 697 26.94 1.61 -11.62
N ILE A 698 27.90 2.53 -11.63
CA ILE A 698 29.34 2.29 -11.71
C ILE A 698 30.03 3.06 -10.59
N ILE A 699 30.96 2.42 -9.89
CA ILE A 699 31.94 3.09 -9.03
C ILE A 699 33.28 3.19 -9.75
N ALA A 700 33.80 4.40 -9.91
CA ALA A 700 35.14 4.64 -10.44
C ALA A 700 36.17 4.68 -9.30
N ILE A 701 37.23 3.88 -9.43
CA ILE A 701 38.27 3.70 -8.42
C ILE A 701 39.66 3.96 -9.02
N ASP A 702 40.58 4.57 -8.28
CA ASP A 702 41.96 4.81 -8.74
C ASP A 702 42.88 3.59 -8.57
N ASP A 703 44.16 3.73 -8.92
CA ASP A 703 45.16 2.65 -8.79
C ASP A 703 45.45 2.25 -7.33
N MET A 704 45.02 3.05 -6.35
CA MET A 704 45.09 2.72 -4.92
C MET A 704 43.76 2.18 -4.37
N GLU A 705 42.84 1.78 -5.27
CA GLU A 705 41.47 1.35 -4.96
C GLU A 705 40.61 2.40 -4.24
N LYS A 706 41.01 3.68 -4.26
CA LYS A 706 40.21 4.75 -3.67
C LYS A 706 39.13 5.19 -4.66
N ARG A 707 37.91 5.36 -4.14
CA ARG A 707 36.78 5.89 -4.90
C ARG A 707 37.07 7.31 -5.41
N LYS A 708 36.91 7.52 -6.71
CA LYS A 708 36.94 8.85 -7.35
C LYS A 708 35.55 9.44 -7.50
N TYR A 709 34.62 8.71 -8.11
CA TYR A 709 33.25 9.17 -8.39
C TYR A 709 32.33 7.99 -8.74
N TYR A 710 31.02 8.23 -8.78
CA TYR A 710 30.00 7.30 -9.28
C TYR A 710 29.47 7.72 -10.65
N ARG A 711 28.93 6.80 -11.43
CA ARG A 711 28.16 7.08 -12.65
C ARG A 711 26.90 6.22 -12.68
N GLY A 712 25.81 6.77 -13.21
CA GLY A 712 24.54 6.07 -13.37
C GLY A 712 23.38 7.02 -13.13
N ASP A 713 22.41 7.01 -14.04
CA ASP A 713 21.20 7.84 -13.99
C ASP A 713 20.16 7.23 -14.92
N ASP A 714 18.91 7.68 -14.84
CA ASP A 714 17.80 7.19 -15.67
C ASP A 714 18.01 7.43 -17.17
N PHE A 715 17.40 6.57 -17.99
CA PHE A 715 17.59 6.60 -19.43
C PHE A 715 16.75 7.68 -20.11
N PHE A 716 17.41 8.55 -20.86
CA PHE A 716 16.79 9.52 -21.75
C PHE A 716 17.40 9.44 -23.15
N TRP A 717 16.58 9.15 -24.15
CA TRP A 717 17.01 9.04 -25.55
C TRP A 717 17.56 10.38 -26.08
N SER A 718 16.85 11.48 -25.80
CA SER A 718 17.24 12.84 -26.19
C SER A 718 18.62 13.25 -25.65
N ARG A 719 19.02 12.74 -24.47
CA ARG A 719 20.35 12.97 -23.89
C ARG A 719 21.37 11.99 -24.44
N PHE A 720 21.01 10.71 -24.53
CA PHE A 720 21.94 9.65 -24.92
C PHE A 720 22.34 9.75 -26.40
N SER A 721 21.43 10.17 -27.27
CA SER A 721 21.73 10.43 -28.70
C SER A 721 22.71 11.59 -28.91
N LEU A 722 22.87 12.49 -27.92
CA LEU A 722 23.77 13.64 -27.99
C LEU A 722 25.13 13.39 -27.32
N SER A 723 25.16 12.60 -26.24
CA SER A 723 26.37 12.27 -25.48
C SER A 723 26.31 10.87 -24.86
N ASN A 724 27.45 10.17 -24.90
CA ASN A 724 27.59 8.87 -24.23
C ASN A 724 27.68 9.03 -22.70
N TYR A 725 26.78 8.40 -21.96
CA TYR A 725 26.86 8.28 -20.49
C TYR A 725 26.66 6.85 -19.99
N ILE A 726 26.47 5.87 -20.88
CA ILE A 726 26.31 4.46 -20.54
C ILE A 726 27.59 3.74 -20.93
N ASP A 727 28.23 3.10 -19.95
CA ASP A 727 29.40 2.29 -20.20
C ASP A 727 28.98 0.85 -20.55
N LEU A 728 29.66 0.25 -21.51
CA LEU A 728 29.33 -1.11 -21.96
C LEU A 728 29.50 -2.15 -20.84
N ASN A 729 30.42 -1.90 -19.90
CA ASN A 729 30.66 -2.79 -18.76
C ASN A 729 29.44 -2.90 -17.83
N ALA A 730 28.55 -1.91 -17.84
CA ALA A 730 27.33 -1.86 -17.02
C ALA A 730 26.07 -2.25 -17.79
N PHE A 731 26.17 -2.53 -19.09
CA PHE A 731 25.04 -2.78 -19.99
C PHE A 731 24.84 -4.29 -20.23
N GLY A 732 23.58 -4.71 -20.27
CA GLY A 732 23.19 -6.07 -20.61
C GLY A 732 21.82 -6.14 -21.27
N TYR A 733 21.60 -7.17 -22.08
CA TYR A 733 20.35 -7.32 -22.82
C TYR A 733 19.93 -8.77 -23.03
N ARG A 734 18.63 -8.96 -23.26
CA ARG A 734 18.02 -10.23 -23.67
C ARG A 734 18.01 -10.35 -25.20
N ARG A 735 18.54 -11.44 -25.71
CA ARG A 735 18.52 -11.79 -27.14
C ARG A 735 17.16 -12.39 -27.51
N LYS A 736 16.45 -11.77 -28.46
CA LYS A 736 15.17 -12.30 -29.00
C LYS A 736 15.43 -13.42 -30.00
N ALA A 737 14.60 -14.48 -29.98
CA ALA A 737 14.80 -15.70 -30.77
C ALA A 737 14.88 -15.47 -32.30
N ASN A 738 14.22 -14.43 -32.82
CA ASN A 738 14.15 -14.11 -34.26
C ASN A 738 14.87 -12.81 -34.65
N GLN A 739 15.68 -12.22 -33.76
CA GLN A 739 16.36 -10.96 -34.04
C GLN A 739 17.75 -11.21 -34.62
N GLN A 740 18.09 -10.49 -35.69
CA GLN A 740 19.47 -10.51 -36.21
C GLN A 740 20.45 -10.00 -35.15
N LEU A 741 21.62 -10.63 -35.08
CA LEU A 741 22.66 -10.27 -34.12
C LEU A 741 23.16 -8.84 -34.40
N VAL A 742 23.01 -7.94 -33.44
CA VAL A 742 23.58 -6.59 -33.52
C VAL A 742 25.09 -6.70 -33.32
N LEU A 743 25.86 -6.31 -34.35
CA LEU A 743 27.33 -6.29 -34.34
C LEU A 743 27.87 -4.86 -34.19
N PHE A 744 29.05 -4.75 -33.57
CA PHE A 744 29.85 -3.52 -33.48
C PHE A 744 30.35 -3.10 -34.87
N ASP A 745 30.41 -1.80 -35.11
CA ASP A 745 31.03 -1.23 -36.31
C ASP A 745 32.56 -1.32 -36.21
N GLU A 746 33.15 -2.26 -36.95
CA GLU A 746 34.61 -2.52 -36.94
C GLU A 746 35.43 -1.36 -37.53
N THR A 747 34.77 -0.40 -38.21
CA THR A 747 35.42 0.81 -38.73
C THR A 747 35.49 1.95 -37.71
N LEU A 748 34.85 1.81 -36.53
CA LEU A 748 34.93 2.78 -35.45
C LEU A 748 36.07 2.41 -34.49
N HIS A 749 36.98 3.36 -34.25
CA HIS A 749 38.10 3.19 -33.31
C HIS A 749 37.86 3.83 -31.93
N ARG A 750 36.83 4.67 -31.79
CA ARG A 750 36.42 5.36 -30.56
C ARG A 750 34.90 5.40 -30.46
N LEU A 751 34.38 5.50 -29.24
CA LEU A 751 32.94 5.56 -28.95
C LEU A 751 32.17 4.35 -29.50
N VAL A 752 32.85 3.21 -29.60
CA VAL A 752 32.28 1.95 -30.11
C VAL A 752 31.12 1.46 -29.24
N ASP A 753 31.23 1.67 -27.93
CA ASP A 753 30.20 1.34 -26.95
C ASP A 753 28.93 2.17 -27.20
N TRP A 754 29.12 3.47 -27.45
CA TRP A 754 28.03 4.40 -27.66
C TRP A 754 27.21 4.06 -28.90
N ASP A 755 27.90 3.84 -30.03
CA ASP A 755 27.26 3.44 -31.28
C ASP A 755 26.52 2.11 -31.13
N TYR A 756 27.11 1.14 -30.44
CA TYR A 756 26.51 -0.17 -30.21
C TYR A 756 25.22 -0.07 -29.39
N ILE A 757 25.24 0.64 -28.27
CA ILE A 757 24.08 0.80 -27.40
C ILE A 757 23.00 1.62 -28.11
N LEU A 758 23.35 2.69 -28.85
CA LEU A 758 22.39 3.45 -29.66
C LEU A 758 21.72 2.57 -30.72
N LYS A 759 22.50 1.74 -31.42
CA LYS A 759 21.99 0.81 -32.42
C LYS A 759 21.05 -0.24 -31.85
N PHE A 760 21.31 -0.71 -30.62
CA PHE A 760 20.44 -1.68 -29.97
C PHE A 760 19.15 -1.02 -29.45
N THR A 761 19.27 0.13 -28.80
CA THR A 761 18.16 0.81 -28.08
C THR A 761 17.25 1.65 -28.97
N SER A 762 17.60 1.85 -30.24
CA SER A 762 16.72 2.47 -31.24
C SER A 762 15.38 1.73 -31.37
N ASP A 763 15.42 0.40 -31.34
CA ASP A 763 14.25 -0.47 -31.57
C ASP A 763 13.87 -1.33 -30.35
N ASN A 764 14.61 -1.20 -29.24
CA ASN A 764 14.43 -2.04 -28.06
C ASN A 764 14.27 -1.19 -26.78
N THR A 765 13.55 -1.74 -25.81
CA THR A 765 13.34 -1.10 -24.51
C THR A 765 14.61 -1.14 -23.66
N ILE A 766 14.84 -0.09 -22.88
CA ILE A 766 15.99 0.02 -21.97
C ILE A 766 15.59 0.77 -20.71
N ALA A 767 16.05 0.31 -19.55
CA ALA A 767 15.87 1.00 -18.28
C ALA A 767 17.18 1.05 -17.47
N TYR A 768 17.26 2.00 -16.55
CA TYR A 768 18.31 2.05 -15.55
C TYR A 768 17.96 1.16 -14.35
N ALA A 769 18.96 0.48 -13.81
CA ALA A 769 18.91 -0.32 -12.59
C ALA A 769 19.76 0.39 -11.51
N PRO A 770 19.16 1.08 -10.53
CA PRO A 770 19.87 1.95 -9.59
C PRO A 770 20.63 1.18 -8.51
N PHE A 771 21.57 0.31 -8.88
CA PHE A 771 22.50 -0.37 -7.98
C PHE A 771 23.93 -0.34 -8.54
N LEU A 772 24.95 -0.48 -7.70
CA LEU A 772 26.35 -0.56 -8.13
C LEU A 772 26.70 -1.97 -8.60
N GLY A 773 26.83 -2.14 -9.92
CA GLY A 773 27.19 -3.42 -10.52
C GLY A 773 28.65 -3.52 -10.98
N VAL A 774 29.29 -2.37 -11.24
CA VAL A 774 30.61 -2.32 -11.89
C VAL A 774 31.62 -1.52 -11.09
N LYS A 775 32.83 -2.09 -10.93
CA LYS A 775 34.04 -1.39 -10.50
C LYS A 775 34.86 -1.00 -11.72
N TYR A 776 34.88 0.30 -12.02
CA TYR A 776 35.62 0.86 -13.13
C TYR A 776 36.97 1.39 -12.63
N TYR A 777 38.06 0.72 -13.00
CA TYR A 777 39.39 1.15 -12.59
C TYR A 777 39.83 2.34 -13.46
N ASP A 778 39.97 3.54 -12.89
CA ASP A 778 40.32 4.82 -13.50
C ASP A 778 41.71 5.32 -13.08
N GLY A 779 42.69 4.44 -13.23
CA GLY A 779 44.11 4.65 -12.94
C GLY A 779 44.88 5.53 -13.93
N SER A 780 46.05 6.03 -13.51
CA SER A 780 46.92 7.01 -14.20
C SER A 780 47.81 6.43 -15.31
N ASN A 781 47.75 5.13 -15.59
CA ASN A 781 48.65 4.49 -16.56
C ASN A 781 48.47 4.95 -18.03
N GLU A 782 49.60 5.23 -18.67
CA GLU A 782 49.78 5.85 -20.00
C GLU A 782 49.32 4.97 -21.19
N GLU A 783 49.04 3.68 -21.00
CA GLU A 783 48.66 2.73 -22.07
C GLU A 783 47.14 2.57 -22.29
N ARG A 784 46.29 3.35 -21.61
CA ARG A 784 44.84 3.32 -21.90
C ARG A 784 44.55 4.10 -23.18
N ILE A 785 43.74 3.52 -24.08
CA ILE A 785 43.23 4.21 -25.28
C ILE A 785 42.53 5.53 -24.91
N THR A 786 41.94 5.61 -23.72
CA THR A 786 41.32 6.81 -23.14
C THR A 786 42.31 7.87 -22.66
N ASN A 787 43.53 7.51 -22.26
CA ASN A 787 44.53 8.40 -21.64
C ASN A 787 45.73 8.73 -22.56
N SER A 788 46.01 7.91 -23.58
CA SER A 788 47.17 8.09 -24.47
C SER A 788 46.93 9.20 -25.50
N VAL A 789 47.31 10.48 -25.23
CA VAL A 789 47.52 11.65 -26.17
C VAL A 789 46.43 11.96 -27.24
N TYR A 790 45.37 11.16 -27.34
CA TYR A 790 44.34 11.17 -28.39
C TYR A 790 43.06 11.90 -27.97
N THR A 791 43.04 12.46 -26.76
CA THR A 791 41.92 13.24 -26.18
C THR A 791 41.61 14.54 -26.96
N ARG A 792 42.45 14.91 -27.94
CA ARG A 792 42.18 15.98 -28.95
C ARG A 792 42.28 15.48 -30.41
N SER A 793 42.10 14.18 -30.67
CA SER A 793 42.41 13.60 -31.99
C SER A 793 41.30 13.77 -33.04
N LYS A 794 41.72 13.87 -34.30
CA LYS A 794 40.90 13.78 -35.52
C LYS A 794 39.99 12.54 -35.52
N ALA A 795 40.42 11.43 -34.90
CA ALA A 795 39.67 10.19 -34.81
C ALA A 795 38.44 10.26 -33.88
N LEU A 796 38.55 10.95 -32.73
CA LEU A 796 37.41 11.19 -31.84
C LEU A 796 36.35 12.06 -32.53
N ASN A 797 36.79 13.14 -33.19
CA ASN A 797 35.88 14.03 -33.94
C ASN A 797 35.22 13.31 -35.11
N ALA A 798 35.96 12.47 -35.84
CA ALA A 798 35.40 11.65 -36.92
C ALA A 798 34.35 10.63 -36.41
N ALA A 799 34.61 9.98 -35.28
CA ALA A 799 33.65 9.07 -34.63
C ALA A 799 32.40 9.81 -34.16
N LEU A 800 32.56 10.96 -33.49
CA LEU A 800 31.45 11.83 -33.06
C LEU A 800 30.58 12.25 -34.25
N ALA A 801 31.19 12.73 -35.34
CA ALA A 801 30.47 13.14 -36.54
C ALA A 801 29.73 11.97 -37.19
N LYS A 802 30.37 10.80 -37.28
CA LYS A 802 29.75 9.60 -37.87
C LYS A 802 28.55 9.11 -37.06
N ILE A 803 28.65 9.06 -35.73
CA ILE A 803 27.54 8.66 -34.85
C ILE A 803 26.42 9.71 -34.91
N ARG A 804 26.73 11.00 -34.77
CA ARG A 804 25.72 12.07 -34.82
C ARG A 804 24.98 12.09 -36.16
N ASN A 805 25.67 11.94 -37.28
CA ASN A 805 25.02 11.88 -38.59
C ASN A 805 24.14 10.63 -38.74
N ARG A 806 24.55 9.49 -38.18
CA ARG A 806 23.79 8.23 -38.24
C ARG A 806 22.47 8.31 -37.46
N TYR A 807 22.45 8.99 -36.32
CA TYR A 807 21.27 9.03 -35.43
C TYR A 807 20.56 10.40 -35.42
N ALA A 808 21.00 11.35 -36.23
CA ALA A 808 20.32 12.63 -36.41
C ALA A 808 18.89 12.41 -36.91
N GLY A 809 17.89 12.83 -36.12
CA GLY A 809 16.48 12.75 -36.49
C GLY A 809 15.83 11.37 -36.36
N VAL A 810 16.52 10.39 -35.76
CA VAL A 810 15.90 9.08 -35.44
C VAL A 810 14.84 9.28 -34.36
N LYS A 811 13.56 9.16 -34.75
CA LYS A 811 12.43 9.12 -33.82
C LYS A 811 12.29 7.71 -33.26
N ARG A 812 12.36 7.59 -31.93
CA ARG A 812 12.19 6.32 -31.23
C ARG A 812 10.72 5.93 -31.19
N ILE A 813 10.43 4.63 -31.29
CA ILE A 813 9.08 4.07 -31.19
C ILE A 813 8.53 4.17 -29.76
N TYR A 814 9.40 4.28 -28.75
CA TYR A 814 9.07 4.33 -27.32
C TYR A 814 9.35 5.72 -26.74
N ASN A 815 8.54 6.16 -25.77
CA ASN A 815 8.61 7.48 -25.12
C ASN A 815 10.03 7.84 -24.63
N ASP A 816 10.35 9.14 -24.66
CA ASP A 816 11.69 9.69 -24.37
C ASP A 816 12.16 9.50 -22.92
N ALA A 817 11.24 9.25 -21.99
CA ALA A 817 11.52 8.97 -20.59
C ALA A 817 10.93 7.62 -20.19
N PHE A 818 11.79 6.71 -19.71
CA PHE A 818 11.40 5.34 -19.33
C PHE A 818 11.69 5.11 -17.84
N TYR A 819 10.86 5.71 -16.98
CA TYR A 819 10.97 5.65 -15.50
C TYR A 819 10.36 4.37 -14.92
N VAL A 820 10.89 3.21 -15.29
CA VAL A 820 10.20 1.95 -14.97
C VAL A 820 10.21 1.65 -13.47
N PHE A 821 11.36 1.79 -12.80
CA PHE A 821 11.46 1.46 -11.38
C PHE A 821 10.59 2.38 -10.51
N GLU A 822 10.63 3.70 -10.70
CA GLU A 822 9.82 4.63 -9.90
C GLU A 822 8.31 4.48 -10.21
N ASN A 823 7.93 4.29 -11.47
CA ASN A 823 6.53 4.02 -11.83
C ASN A 823 6.06 2.67 -11.27
N LEU A 824 6.91 1.65 -11.27
CA LEU A 824 6.60 0.36 -10.63
C LEU A 824 6.50 0.54 -9.12
N MET A 825 7.36 1.32 -8.47
CA MET A 825 7.27 1.58 -7.02
C MET A 825 6.06 2.43 -6.63
N GLN A 826 5.62 3.36 -7.47
CA GLN A 826 4.39 4.13 -7.27
C GLN A 826 3.13 3.27 -7.46
N ASN A 827 3.22 2.23 -8.29
CA ASN A 827 2.15 1.25 -8.55
C ASN A 827 2.36 -0.08 -7.81
N SER A 828 3.40 -0.19 -6.97
CA SER A 828 3.75 -1.38 -6.20
C SER A 828 3.54 -1.06 -4.72
N PRO A 829 2.77 -1.88 -4.00
CA PRO A 829 2.61 -1.71 -2.56
C PRO A 829 3.91 -2.11 -1.86
N ALA A 830 4.82 -1.17 -1.65
CA ALA A 830 6.10 -1.43 -0.98
C ALA A 830 6.41 -0.40 0.11
N SER A 831 5.72 -0.54 1.23
CA SER A 831 6.38 -0.64 2.53
C SER A 831 5.45 -1.36 3.51
N ILE A 832 5.76 -2.62 3.83
CA ILE A 832 5.65 -3.25 5.16
C ILE A 832 6.45 -4.55 5.10
N ASN A 833 7.61 -4.52 5.75
CA ASN A 833 8.38 -5.69 6.10
C ASN A 833 7.84 -6.19 7.45
N ASN A 834 6.99 -7.22 7.45
CA ASN A 834 6.63 -7.89 8.70
C ASN A 834 6.16 -9.33 8.51
N LYS A 835 6.92 -10.17 7.76
CA LYS A 835 6.64 -11.62 7.60
C LYS A 835 5.13 -11.92 7.51
N GLU A 836 4.45 -11.18 6.65
CA GLU A 836 3.10 -11.50 6.23
C GLU A 836 3.15 -12.79 5.40
N SER A 837 2.02 -13.48 5.30
CA SER A 837 1.91 -14.76 4.60
C SER A 837 2.70 -14.77 3.28
N SER A 838 3.48 -15.83 3.04
CA SER A 838 4.20 -16.04 1.78
C SER A 838 3.27 -16.36 0.60
N VAL A 839 1.95 -16.36 0.79
CA VAL A 839 0.98 -16.73 -0.24
C VAL A 839 0.22 -15.48 -0.70
N THR A 840 0.33 -15.16 -1.98
CA THR A 840 -0.38 -14.06 -2.64
C THR A 840 -1.53 -14.62 -3.50
N VAL A 841 -2.67 -13.93 -3.51
CA VAL A 841 -3.82 -14.28 -4.36
C VAL A 841 -4.38 -13.02 -5.02
N ASP A 842 -4.58 -13.10 -6.33
CA ASP A 842 -5.32 -12.10 -7.09
C ASP A 842 -6.74 -12.58 -7.35
N THR A 843 -7.75 -11.77 -7.05
CA THR A 843 -9.11 -12.03 -7.51
C THR A 843 -9.45 -11.10 -8.67
N ILE A 844 -9.84 -11.67 -9.80
CA ILE A 844 -10.29 -10.93 -10.98
C ILE A 844 -11.81 -10.80 -10.95
N ILE A 845 -12.30 -9.57 -11.11
CA ILE A 845 -13.70 -9.23 -11.33
C ILE A 845 -13.84 -8.58 -12.70
N THR A 846 -14.54 -9.25 -13.62
CA THR A 846 -14.90 -8.70 -14.94
C THR A 846 -16.35 -8.24 -14.94
N SER A 847 -16.62 -7.05 -15.47
CA SER A 847 -17.99 -6.50 -15.57
C SER A 847 -18.28 -5.92 -16.95
N PHE A 848 -19.56 -5.97 -17.33
CA PHE A 848 -20.13 -5.20 -18.43
C PHE A 848 -21.64 -5.03 -18.18
N ASN A 849 -22.10 -3.81 -17.93
CA ASN A 849 -23.48 -3.45 -17.62
C ASN A 849 -24.05 -4.19 -16.39
N HIS A 850 -23.29 -4.18 -15.29
CA HIS A 850 -23.59 -4.89 -14.05
C HIS A 850 -23.96 -3.93 -12.89
N GLU A 851 -24.52 -2.74 -13.15
CA GLU A 851 -24.81 -1.71 -12.14
C GLU A 851 -25.54 -2.28 -10.90
N LYS A 852 -26.49 -3.18 -11.13
CA LYS A 852 -27.32 -3.81 -10.10
C LYS A 852 -26.58 -4.82 -9.21
N TYR A 853 -25.46 -5.36 -9.68
CA TYR A 853 -24.82 -6.54 -9.08
C TYR A 853 -23.40 -6.27 -8.59
N ILE A 854 -22.66 -5.39 -9.28
CA ILE A 854 -21.22 -5.19 -9.13
C ILE A 854 -20.81 -4.85 -7.69
N ARG A 855 -21.64 -4.07 -6.96
CA ARG A 855 -21.36 -3.72 -5.57
C ARG A 855 -21.28 -4.95 -4.67
N LYS A 856 -22.20 -5.90 -4.83
CA LYS A 856 -22.24 -7.13 -4.02
C LYS A 856 -21.10 -8.07 -4.40
N ALA A 857 -20.76 -8.14 -5.69
CA ALA A 857 -19.61 -8.90 -6.17
C ALA A 857 -18.32 -8.42 -5.49
N ILE A 858 -18.03 -7.12 -5.59
CA ILE A 858 -16.86 -6.49 -4.98
C ILE A 858 -16.85 -6.72 -3.46
N GLN A 859 -17.97 -6.45 -2.78
CA GLN A 859 -18.07 -6.62 -1.33
C GLN A 859 -17.76 -8.06 -0.90
N SER A 860 -18.34 -9.06 -1.57
CA SER A 860 -18.13 -10.47 -1.20
C SER A 860 -16.69 -10.96 -1.41
N VAL A 861 -15.98 -10.38 -2.37
CA VAL A 861 -14.55 -10.63 -2.59
C VAL A 861 -13.72 -9.93 -1.51
N MET A 862 -14.05 -8.69 -1.15
CA MET A 862 -13.36 -7.96 -0.09
C MET A 862 -13.50 -8.60 1.30
N GLU A 863 -14.60 -9.31 1.55
CA GLU A 863 -14.88 -9.99 2.82
C GLU A 863 -14.08 -11.30 3.03
N GLN A 864 -13.13 -11.62 2.15
CA GLN A 864 -12.33 -12.84 2.28
C GLN A 864 -11.30 -12.76 3.42
N ILE A 865 -11.23 -13.84 4.20
CA ILE A 865 -10.42 -13.99 5.41
C ILE A 865 -9.49 -15.19 5.24
N GLY A 866 -8.18 -14.97 5.43
CA GLY A 866 -7.20 -16.04 5.47
C GLY A 866 -5.76 -15.56 5.62
N ASP A 867 -4.83 -16.51 5.66
CA ASP A 867 -3.39 -16.28 5.78
C ASP A 867 -2.80 -16.10 4.37
N PHE A 868 -3.19 -15.03 3.68
CA PHE A 868 -2.71 -14.66 2.34
C PHE A 868 -2.73 -13.14 2.13
N HIS A 869 -1.93 -12.64 1.19
CA HIS A 869 -2.02 -11.28 0.68
C HIS A 869 -2.98 -11.24 -0.50
N HIS A 870 -4.04 -10.44 -0.39
CA HIS A 870 -5.14 -10.41 -1.36
C HIS A 870 -5.17 -9.10 -2.12
N ARG A 871 -5.13 -9.19 -3.45
CA ARG A 871 -5.39 -8.07 -4.35
C ARG A 871 -6.58 -8.36 -5.24
N ILE A 872 -7.36 -7.33 -5.52
CA ILE A 872 -8.57 -7.40 -6.34
C ILE A 872 -8.30 -6.62 -7.63
N ILE A 873 -8.44 -7.28 -8.77
CA ILE A 873 -8.29 -6.68 -10.08
C ILE A 873 -9.69 -6.56 -10.67
N ILE A 874 -10.15 -5.34 -10.89
CA ILE A 874 -11.46 -5.08 -11.49
C ILE A 874 -11.25 -4.56 -12.91
N SER A 875 -12.03 -5.08 -13.85
CA SER A 875 -12.00 -4.60 -15.22
C SER A 875 -13.39 -4.54 -15.82
N ASP A 876 -13.90 -3.32 -15.90
CA ASP A 876 -15.09 -2.97 -16.65
C ASP A 876 -14.78 -2.92 -18.15
N ASP A 877 -15.63 -3.55 -18.95
CA ASP A 877 -15.47 -3.69 -20.40
C ASP A 877 -16.23 -2.58 -21.16
N GLY A 878 -16.14 -1.35 -20.67
CA GLY A 878 -16.77 -0.18 -21.27
C GLY A 878 -18.28 -0.14 -21.08
N SER A 879 -18.75 -0.32 -19.84
CA SER A 879 -20.17 -0.26 -19.50
C SER A 879 -20.78 1.11 -19.81
N ASP A 880 -22.05 1.11 -20.20
CA ASP A 880 -22.83 2.33 -20.48
C ASP A 880 -23.81 2.70 -19.35
N ASP A 881 -23.82 1.91 -18.27
CA ASP A 881 -24.60 2.13 -17.05
C ASP A 881 -23.73 2.62 -15.87
N ALA A 882 -24.27 2.67 -14.65
CA ALA A 882 -23.51 3.16 -13.49
C ALA A 882 -22.49 2.16 -12.91
N THR A 883 -22.17 1.06 -13.62
CA THR A 883 -21.15 0.07 -13.20
C THR A 883 -19.81 0.74 -12.90
N HIS A 884 -19.35 1.62 -13.81
CA HIS A 884 -18.07 2.31 -13.64
C HIS A 884 -18.07 3.21 -12.39
N GLY A 885 -19.16 3.93 -12.13
CA GLY A 885 -19.29 4.77 -10.94
C GLY A 885 -19.26 3.96 -9.64
N ALA A 886 -19.83 2.75 -9.63
CA ALA A 886 -19.73 1.85 -8.49
C ALA A 886 -18.29 1.36 -8.26
N ILE A 887 -17.57 0.99 -9.32
CA ILE A 887 -16.17 0.54 -9.25
C ILE A 887 -15.26 1.67 -8.76
N ASP A 888 -15.37 2.86 -9.35
CA ASP A 888 -14.60 4.06 -8.99
C ASP A 888 -14.79 4.41 -7.50
N SER A 889 -16.01 4.29 -6.97
CA SER A 889 -16.29 4.49 -5.54
C SER A 889 -15.49 3.54 -4.65
N PHE A 890 -15.42 2.26 -5.00
CA PHE A 890 -14.65 1.27 -4.24
C PHE A 890 -13.14 1.45 -4.41
N GLN A 891 -12.67 1.76 -5.63
CA GLN A 891 -11.24 1.96 -5.88
C GLN A 891 -10.70 3.16 -5.10
N LYS A 892 -11.45 4.27 -5.03
CA LYS A 892 -11.07 5.45 -4.23
C LYS A 892 -10.97 5.15 -2.74
N LEU A 893 -11.85 4.30 -2.21
CA LEU A 893 -11.83 3.87 -0.81
C LEU A 893 -10.70 2.87 -0.51
N TYR A 894 -10.36 2.01 -1.48
CA TYR A 894 -9.42 0.91 -1.29
C TYR A 894 -8.31 0.85 -2.36
N PRO A 895 -7.55 1.94 -2.61
CA PRO A 895 -6.66 2.07 -3.77
C PRO A 895 -5.44 1.14 -3.74
N ARG A 896 -5.13 0.56 -2.58
CA ARG A 896 -4.03 -0.41 -2.40
C ARG A 896 -4.47 -1.87 -2.52
N VAL A 897 -5.77 -2.13 -2.42
CA VAL A 897 -6.36 -3.48 -2.50
C VAL A 897 -7.00 -3.69 -3.88
N ILE A 898 -7.65 -2.66 -4.41
CA ILE A 898 -8.37 -2.69 -5.68
C ILE A 898 -7.56 -2.00 -6.77
N SER A 899 -7.19 -2.76 -7.80
CA SER A 899 -6.62 -2.26 -9.05
C SER A 899 -7.72 -2.22 -10.11
N ASP A 900 -8.10 -1.00 -10.52
CA ASP A 900 -9.00 -0.79 -11.65
C ASP A 900 -8.20 -0.73 -12.95
N ILE A 901 -8.44 -1.69 -13.84
CA ILE A 901 -7.85 -1.77 -15.19
C ILE A 901 -8.93 -1.78 -16.28
N SER A 902 -10.05 -1.13 -16.01
CA SER A 902 -11.18 -0.99 -16.92
C SER A 902 -10.78 -0.40 -18.27
N SER A 903 -11.54 -0.75 -19.31
CA SER A 903 -11.38 -0.23 -20.67
C SER A 903 -12.56 0.66 -21.01
N SER A 904 -12.29 1.77 -21.71
CA SER A 904 -13.35 2.66 -22.23
C SER A 904 -14.05 2.10 -23.48
N VAL A 905 -13.61 0.94 -23.98
CA VAL A 905 -14.13 0.27 -25.17
C VAL A 905 -14.39 -1.19 -24.80
N ASN A 906 -15.52 -1.71 -25.24
CA ASN A 906 -15.89 -3.11 -25.08
C ASN A 906 -14.98 -4.01 -25.94
N LEU A 907 -14.13 -4.79 -25.28
CA LEU A 907 -13.20 -5.75 -25.87
C LEU A 907 -13.81 -7.16 -25.99
N GLY A 908 -14.90 -7.41 -25.25
CA GLY A 908 -15.51 -8.70 -25.04
C GLY A 908 -14.85 -9.49 -23.89
N LEU A 909 -15.66 -10.31 -23.21
CA LEU A 909 -15.27 -11.12 -22.04
C LEU A 909 -13.91 -11.81 -22.20
N SER A 910 -13.67 -12.49 -23.33
CA SER A 910 -12.43 -13.24 -23.54
C SER A 910 -11.18 -12.37 -23.58
N GLN A 911 -11.23 -11.22 -24.27
CA GLN A 911 -10.06 -10.33 -24.33
C GLN A 911 -9.90 -9.56 -23.01
N ASN A 912 -11.01 -9.18 -22.39
CA ASN A 912 -10.98 -8.53 -21.09
C ASN A 912 -10.39 -9.43 -20.00
N LEU A 913 -10.83 -10.70 -19.92
CA LEU A 913 -10.28 -11.67 -18.97
C LEU A 913 -8.82 -12.02 -19.29
N LYS A 914 -8.43 -12.13 -20.57
CA LYS A 914 -7.03 -12.33 -20.97
C LYS A 914 -6.12 -11.21 -20.46
N LYS A 915 -6.56 -9.96 -20.59
CA LYS A 915 -5.86 -8.77 -20.07
C LYS A 915 -5.70 -8.87 -18.54
N CYS A 916 -6.75 -9.24 -17.82
CA CYS A 916 -6.72 -9.39 -16.36
C CYS A 916 -5.77 -10.51 -15.89
N ILE A 917 -5.79 -11.67 -16.55
CA ILE A 917 -4.88 -12.79 -16.25
C ILE A 917 -3.42 -12.39 -16.48
N ALA A 918 -3.14 -11.61 -17.54
CA ALA A 918 -1.80 -11.10 -17.82
C ALA A 918 -1.34 -10.07 -16.76
N PHE A 919 -2.26 -9.25 -16.25
CA PHE A 919 -1.99 -8.25 -15.21
C PHE A 919 -1.76 -8.87 -13.82
N SER A 920 -2.34 -10.04 -13.55
CA SER A 920 -2.22 -10.73 -12.26
C SER A 920 -0.75 -11.09 -11.95
N GLN A 921 -0.35 -11.01 -10.68
CA GLN A 921 0.98 -11.29 -10.12
C GLN A 921 0.92 -12.26 -8.93
N GLY A 922 -0.26 -12.50 -8.35
CA GLY A 922 -0.43 -13.42 -7.22
C GLY A 922 -0.02 -14.86 -7.56
N LYS A 923 0.37 -15.64 -6.56
CA LYS A 923 0.65 -17.08 -6.68
C LYS A 923 -0.57 -17.88 -7.12
N TYR A 924 -1.75 -17.44 -6.66
CA TYR A 924 -3.05 -17.96 -7.06
C TYR A 924 -3.90 -16.89 -7.72
N ILE A 925 -4.79 -17.31 -8.65
CA ILE A 925 -5.80 -16.45 -9.26
C ILE A 925 -7.18 -17.03 -8.95
N ALA A 926 -8.05 -16.22 -8.36
CA ALA A 926 -9.47 -16.49 -8.23
C ALA A 926 -10.26 -15.63 -9.22
N LEU A 927 -11.43 -16.10 -9.64
CA LEU A 927 -12.31 -15.37 -10.55
C LEU A 927 -13.65 -15.16 -9.85
N CYS A 928 -14.28 -13.99 -10.05
CA CYS A 928 -15.66 -13.72 -9.65
C CYS A 928 -16.28 -12.81 -10.73
N GLU A 929 -17.28 -13.29 -11.46
CA GLU A 929 -17.97 -12.45 -12.44
C GLU A 929 -18.75 -11.33 -11.73
N GLY A 930 -18.87 -10.14 -12.35
CA GLY A 930 -19.42 -8.96 -11.69
C GLY A 930 -20.92 -9.04 -11.35
N ASP A 931 -21.63 -10.04 -11.86
CA ASP A 931 -23.01 -10.40 -11.57
C ASP A 931 -23.16 -11.50 -10.49
N ASP A 932 -22.06 -12.15 -10.11
CA ASP A 932 -21.99 -13.21 -9.11
C ASP A 932 -21.48 -12.70 -7.75
N TYR A 933 -21.51 -13.55 -6.71
CA TYR A 933 -20.93 -13.22 -5.41
C TYR A 933 -20.51 -14.45 -4.60
N TRP A 934 -19.62 -14.25 -3.64
CA TRP A 934 -19.19 -15.26 -2.69
C TRP A 934 -20.00 -15.20 -1.40
N THR A 935 -20.21 -16.36 -0.76
CA THR A 935 -21.00 -16.46 0.49
C THR A 935 -20.17 -16.93 1.67
N ASP A 936 -19.04 -17.58 1.42
CA ASP A 936 -18.14 -18.04 2.47
C ASP A 936 -16.94 -17.07 2.58
N PRO A 937 -16.77 -16.35 3.70
CA PRO A 937 -15.63 -15.47 3.89
C PRO A 937 -14.30 -16.23 3.94
N TYR A 938 -14.29 -17.55 4.12
CA TYR A 938 -13.07 -18.38 4.15
C TYR A 938 -12.81 -19.13 2.84
N LYS A 939 -13.53 -18.82 1.75
CA LYS A 939 -13.42 -19.52 0.47
C LYS A 939 -11.97 -19.58 -0.03
N LEU A 940 -11.29 -18.44 -0.10
CA LEU A 940 -9.91 -18.37 -0.58
C LEU A 940 -8.96 -19.17 0.32
N GLU A 941 -9.08 -19.06 1.65
CA GLU A 941 -8.24 -19.81 2.60
C GLU A 941 -8.39 -21.33 2.39
N LYS A 942 -9.63 -21.81 2.30
CA LYS A 942 -9.92 -23.24 2.10
C LYS A 942 -9.34 -23.74 0.78
N GLN A 943 -9.51 -22.99 -0.30
CA GLN A 943 -9.02 -23.35 -1.63
C GLN A 943 -7.48 -23.29 -1.72
N ILE A 944 -6.86 -22.27 -1.15
CA ILE A 944 -5.40 -22.14 -1.05
C ILE A 944 -4.84 -23.31 -0.23
N MET A 945 -5.40 -23.59 0.95
CA MET A 945 -4.97 -24.69 1.79
C MET A 945 -5.08 -26.04 1.08
N PHE A 946 -6.15 -26.24 0.30
CA PHE A 946 -6.30 -27.43 -0.53
C PHE A 946 -5.15 -27.56 -1.54
N LEU A 947 -4.83 -26.49 -2.29
CA LEU A 947 -3.74 -26.52 -3.27
C LEU A 947 -2.35 -26.59 -2.64
N GLU A 948 -2.13 -26.01 -1.47
CA GLU A 948 -0.86 -26.14 -0.73
C GLU A 948 -0.67 -27.57 -0.18
N THR A 949 -1.76 -28.22 0.24
CA THR A 949 -1.73 -29.61 0.74
C THR A 949 -1.65 -30.63 -0.39
N ASN A 950 -2.19 -30.29 -1.56
CA ASN A 950 -2.21 -31.12 -2.77
C ASN A 950 -1.42 -30.42 -3.90
N PRO A 951 -0.07 -30.38 -3.81
CA PRO A 951 0.76 -29.66 -4.79
C PRO A 951 0.67 -30.22 -6.21
N HIS A 952 0.22 -31.47 -6.38
CA HIS A 952 -0.01 -32.11 -7.67
C HIS A 952 -1.33 -31.68 -8.34
N CYS A 953 -2.27 -31.06 -7.61
CA CYS A 953 -3.49 -30.54 -8.20
C CYS A 953 -3.22 -29.23 -8.95
N SER A 954 -3.76 -29.10 -10.15
CA SER A 954 -3.53 -27.97 -11.06
C SER A 954 -4.41 -26.75 -10.74
N MET A 955 -5.61 -26.99 -10.25
CA MET A 955 -6.59 -26.00 -9.80
C MET A 955 -7.55 -26.65 -8.79
N VAL A 956 -8.40 -25.85 -8.15
CA VAL A 956 -9.48 -26.34 -7.28
C VAL A 956 -10.76 -25.54 -7.52
N PHE A 957 -11.90 -26.19 -7.49
CA PHE A 957 -13.20 -25.51 -7.45
C PHE A 957 -14.06 -26.05 -6.30
N SER A 958 -15.05 -25.25 -5.91
CA SER A 958 -15.99 -25.59 -4.84
C SER A 958 -17.36 -25.91 -5.40
N SER A 959 -18.23 -26.52 -4.59
CA SER A 959 -19.64 -26.59 -4.94
C SER A 959 -20.21 -25.18 -5.09
N ILE A 960 -21.21 -25.04 -5.95
CA ILE A 960 -21.80 -23.74 -6.26
C ILE A 960 -23.31 -23.75 -6.06
N ASN A 961 -23.81 -22.66 -5.48
CA ASN A 961 -25.23 -22.37 -5.43
C ASN A 961 -25.65 -21.66 -6.71
N VAL A 962 -26.80 -22.03 -7.26
CA VAL A 962 -27.42 -21.37 -8.42
C VAL A 962 -28.63 -20.60 -7.92
N LEU A 963 -28.66 -19.30 -8.18
CA LEU A 963 -29.80 -18.41 -7.92
C LEU A 963 -30.53 -18.15 -9.24
N ASP A 964 -31.77 -18.62 -9.35
CA ASP A 964 -32.68 -18.22 -10.42
C ASP A 964 -33.32 -16.88 -10.02
N GLU A 965 -32.99 -15.78 -10.70
CA GLU A 965 -33.50 -14.46 -10.32
C GLU A 965 -34.98 -14.27 -10.66
N ALA A 966 -35.55 -15.04 -11.58
CA ALA A 966 -36.96 -14.94 -11.92
C ALA A 966 -37.85 -15.52 -10.81
N THR A 967 -37.36 -16.53 -10.10
CA THR A 967 -38.08 -17.21 -9.01
C THR A 967 -37.59 -16.84 -7.62
N GLY A 968 -36.34 -16.38 -7.49
CA GLY A 968 -35.65 -16.14 -6.22
C GLY A 968 -35.14 -17.43 -5.55
N GLU A 969 -35.27 -18.59 -6.18
CA GLU A 969 -34.87 -19.87 -5.59
C GLU A 969 -33.34 -20.08 -5.68
N ILE A 970 -32.76 -20.55 -4.58
CA ILE A 970 -31.34 -20.95 -4.50
C ILE A 970 -31.27 -22.46 -4.36
N HIS A 971 -30.52 -23.12 -5.24
CA HIS A 971 -30.30 -24.57 -5.19
C HIS A 971 -28.85 -24.94 -5.52
N LEU A 972 -28.41 -26.11 -5.04
CA LEU A 972 -27.10 -26.64 -5.40
C LEU A 972 -27.08 -27.14 -6.84
N LEU A 973 -25.96 -26.94 -7.54
CA LEU A 973 -25.79 -27.48 -8.89
C LEU A 973 -25.85 -29.02 -8.89
N GLN A 974 -26.94 -29.59 -9.42
CA GLN A 974 -27.26 -31.02 -9.25
C GLN A 974 -26.13 -31.97 -9.70
N ARG A 975 -25.46 -31.67 -10.81
CA ARG A 975 -24.37 -32.52 -11.34
C ARG A 975 -23.12 -32.57 -10.45
N GLN A 976 -22.95 -31.63 -9.51
CA GLN A 976 -21.89 -31.68 -8.51
C GLN A 976 -22.25 -32.61 -7.33
N GLN A 977 -23.54 -32.89 -7.09
CA GLN A 977 -23.99 -33.67 -5.94
C GLN A 977 -23.63 -35.15 -6.03
N ARG A 978 -23.42 -35.66 -7.24
CA ARG A 978 -22.96 -37.03 -7.51
C ARG A 978 -21.44 -37.21 -7.40
N LEU A 979 -20.68 -36.13 -7.15
CA LEU A 979 -19.23 -36.21 -7.01
C LEU A 979 -18.86 -36.69 -5.60
N HIS A 980 -18.04 -37.74 -5.55
CA HIS A 980 -17.56 -38.34 -4.30
C HIS A 980 -16.04 -38.22 -4.12
N SER A 981 -15.30 -37.91 -5.19
CA SER A 981 -13.85 -37.69 -5.16
C SER A 981 -13.52 -36.22 -4.95
N GLU A 982 -12.49 -35.94 -4.16
CA GLU A 982 -11.89 -34.60 -4.01
C GLU A 982 -10.88 -34.28 -5.12
N GLU A 983 -10.45 -35.28 -5.90
CA GLU A 983 -9.58 -35.14 -7.06
C GLU A 983 -10.27 -35.70 -8.30
N LEU A 984 -10.42 -34.86 -9.32
CA LEU A 984 -11.13 -35.14 -10.56
C LEU A 984 -10.16 -35.12 -11.74
N THR A 985 -10.50 -35.90 -12.76
CA THR A 985 -9.75 -36.05 -14.01
C THR A 985 -10.62 -35.65 -15.21
N GLY A 986 -10.03 -35.57 -16.40
CA GLY A 986 -10.80 -35.31 -17.62
C GLY A 986 -11.92 -36.32 -17.86
N GLN A 987 -11.79 -37.55 -17.35
CA GLN A 987 -12.83 -38.58 -17.45
C GLN A 987 -14.10 -38.20 -16.68
N ASP A 988 -13.97 -37.63 -15.47
CA ASP A 988 -15.12 -37.21 -14.66
C ASP A 988 -15.96 -36.14 -15.38
N PHE A 989 -15.28 -35.25 -16.12
CA PHE A 989 -15.95 -34.26 -16.97
C PHE A 989 -16.58 -34.92 -18.20
N ILE A 990 -15.93 -35.89 -18.85
CA ILE A 990 -16.49 -36.64 -19.99
C ILE A 990 -17.75 -37.43 -19.60
N ASP A 991 -17.79 -37.97 -18.38
CA ASP A 991 -18.92 -38.73 -17.86
C ASP A 991 -20.15 -37.84 -17.56
N ASP A 992 -19.95 -36.52 -17.44
CA ASP A 992 -21.01 -35.51 -17.37
C ASP A 992 -21.66 -35.24 -18.73
N GLN A 993 -22.30 -36.23 -19.33
CA GLN A 993 -22.93 -36.04 -20.65
C GLN A 993 -24.31 -35.37 -20.54
N PRO A 994 -24.68 -34.49 -21.50
CA PRO A 994 -23.86 -33.98 -22.61
C PRO A 994 -23.01 -32.74 -22.24
N THR A 995 -23.08 -32.26 -21.00
CA THR A 995 -22.59 -30.93 -20.61
C THR A 995 -21.09 -30.82 -20.46
N MET A 996 -20.37 -31.88 -20.11
CA MET A 996 -18.94 -31.87 -19.80
C MET A 996 -18.51 -30.77 -18.82
N ASN A 997 -19.40 -30.31 -17.94
CA ASN A 997 -19.20 -29.08 -17.18
C ASN A 997 -19.51 -29.32 -15.70
N LEU A 998 -18.56 -29.84 -14.94
CA LEU A 998 -18.76 -30.02 -13.50
C LEU A 998 -18.63 -28.72 -12.68
N ILE A 999 -18.00 -27.68 -13.23
CA ILE A 999 -17.68 -26.43 -12.53
C ILE A 999 -18.89 -25.50 -12.45
N GLY A 1000 -19.62 -25.34 -13.57
CA GLY A 1000 -20.77 -24.45 -13.65
C GLY A 1000 -20.43 -22.98 -13.90
N ASN A 1001 -19.61 -22.37 -13.04
CA ASN A 1001 -19.19 -20.97 -13.18
C ASN A 1001 -17.78 -20.74 -12.60
N PHE A 1002 -17.03 -19.80 -13.15
CA PHE A 1002 -15.70 -19.42 -12.67
C PHE A 1002 -15.67 -18.88 -11.23
N SER A 1003 -16.77 -18.31 -10.72
CA SER A 1003 -16.88 -17.75 -9.37
C SER A 1003 -16.50 -18.75 -8.27
N CYS A 1004 -16.67 -20.05 -8.49
CA CYS A 1004 -16.32 -21.09 -7.53
C CYS A 1004 -14.86 -21.59 -7.63
N CYS A 1005 -14.03 -21.06 -8.54
CA CYS A 1005 -12.69 -21.58 -8.84
C CYS A 1005 -11.54 -20.81 -8.16
N LEU A 1006 -10.41 -21.52 -7.96
CA LEU A 1006 -9.09 -20.98 -7.66
C LEU A 1006 -8.04 -21.73 -8.50
N PHE A 1007 -7.17 -20.99 -9.17
CA PHE A 1007 -6.17 -21.51 -10.09
C PHE A 1007 -4.76 -21.23 -9.59
N ARG A 1008 -3.80 -22.11 -9.93
CA ARG A 1008 -2.38 -21.74 -9.87
C ARG A 1008 -2.06 -20.77 -11.01
N SER A 1009 -1.45 -19.65 -10.69
CA SER A 1009 -1.22 -18.58 -11.66
C SER A 1009 -0.27 -18.97 -12.78
N ASP A 1010 0.74 -19.77 -12.47
CA ASP A 1010 1.74 -20.25 -13.45
C ASP A 1010 1.14 -21.19 -14.49
N ILE A 1011 0.08 -21.94 -14.13
CA ILE A 1011 -0.70 -22.76 -15.06
C ILE A 1011 -1.68 -21.89 -15.84
N LEU A 1012 -2.52 -21.09 -15.16
CA LEU A 1012 -3.56 -20.30 -15.81
C LEU A 1012 -3.00 -19.34 -16.87
N LYS A 1013 -1.84 -18.72 -16.61
CA LYS A 1013 -1.15 -17.83 -17.56
C LYS A 1013 -0.63 -18.52 -18.83
N ARG A 1014 -0.58 -19.85 -18.86
CA ARG A 1014 -0.17 -20.65 -20.04
C ARG A 1014 -1.32 -21.01 -20.96
N LEU A 1015 -2.55 -20.55 -20.68
CA LEU A 1015 -3.72 -20.82 -21.52
C LEU A 1015 -3.42 -20.49 -22.99
N PRO A 1016 -3.68 -21.42 -23.93
CA PRO A 1016 -3.38 -21.20 -25.33
C PRO A 1016 -4.32 -20.14 -25.90
N LEU A 1017 -3.82 -19.35 -26.87
CA LEU A 1017 -4.59 -18.28 -27.51
C LEU A 1017 -5.94 -18.75 -28.09
N LEU A 1018 -6.05 -20.03 -28.44
CA LEU A 1018 -7.29 -20.66 -28.91
C LEU A 1018 -8.45 -20.53 -27.91
N VAL A 1019 -8.19 -20.59 -26.60
CA VAL A 1019 -9.22 -20.45 -25.54
C VAL A 1019 -9.85 -19.05 -25.56
N PHE A 1020 -9.08 -18.04 -25.96
CA PHE A 1020 -9.52 -16.65 -26.00
C PHE A 1020 -10.08 -16.22 -27.36
N LYS A 1021 -10.02 -17.09 -28.38
CA LYS A 1021 -10.49 -16.79 -29.74
C LYS A 1021 -12.02 -16.76 -29.80
N GLU A 1022 -12.67 -17.64 -29.07
CA GLU A 1022 -14.12 -17.66 -28.84
C GLU A 1022 -14.40 -17.25 -27.39
N ARG A 1023 -15.62 -17.48 -26.88
CA ARG A 1023 -15.94 -17.28 -25.47
C ARG A 1023 -15.13 -18.22 -24.57
N ILE A 1024 -14.26 -17.64 -23.73
CA ILE A 1024 -13.58 -18.36 -22.65
C ILE A 1024 -14.62 -18.98 -21.72
N ASN A 1025 -14.38 -20.21 -21.29
CA ASN A 1025 -15.30 -20.96 -20.46
C ASN A 1025 -14.55 -21.97 -19.58
N GLU A 1026 -15.17 -22.30 -18.47
CA GLU A 1026 -14.67 -23.16 -17.42
C GLU A 1026 -14.35 -24.58 -17.91
N ILE A 1027 -15.04 -25.08 -18.95
CA ILE A 1027 -14.80 -26.42 -19.50
C ILE A 1027 -13.43 -26.47 -20.19
N ALA A 1028 -13.18 -25.55 -21.13
CA ALA A 1028 -11.91 -25.50 -21.85
C ALA A 1028 -10.73 -25.25 -20.90
N VAL A 1029 -10.92 -24.39 -19.88
CA VAL A 1029 -9.91 -24.13 -18.86
C VAL A 1029 -9.65 -25.37 -17.99
N ALA A 1030 -10.70 -26.12 -17.60
CA ALA A 1030 -10.55 -27.36 -16.84
C ALA A 1030 -9.73 -28.41 -17.59
N PHE A 1031 -10.06 -28.69 -18.85
CA PHE A 1031 -9.30 -29.65 -19.68
C PHE A 1031 -7.87 -29.18 -19.98
N PHE A 1032 -7.62 -27.88 -19.98
CA PHE A 1032 -6.26 -27.35 -20.02
C PHE A 1032 -5.51 -27.61 -18.71
N CYS A 1033 -6.08 -27.22 -17.58
CA CYS A 1033 -5.46 -27.40 -16.26
C CYS A 1033 -5.21 -28.87 -15.93
N GLU A 1034 -6.11 -29.79 -16.32
CA GLU A 1034 -5.99 -31.23 -16.05
C GLU A 1034 -4.70 -31.85 -16.63
N GLN A 1035 -4.15 -31.27 -17.70
CA GLN A 1035 -2.89 -31.72 -18.30
C GLN A 1035 -1.70 -31.55 -17.36
N PHE A 1036 -1.80 -30.65 -16.39
CA PHE A 1036 -0.76 -30.36 -15.40
C PHE A 1036 -0.98 -31.11 -14.08
N GLY A 1037 -2.10 -31.82 -13.93
CA GLY A 1037 -2.47 -32.56 -12.73
C GLY A 1037 -3.98 -32.56 -12.49
N PRO A 1038 -4.49 -33.43 -11.60
CA PRO A 1038 -5.92 -33.53 -11.31
C PRO A 1038 -6.49 -32.20 -10.81
N ILE A 1039 -7.81 -32.07 -10.93
CA ILE A 1039 -8.58 -30.91 -10.51
C ILE A 1039 -9.14 -31.18 -9.12
N GLY A 1040 -8.86 -30.30 -8.16
CA GLY A 1040 -9.43 -30.37 -6.83
C GLY A 1040 -10.92 -30.01 -6.80
N PHE A 1041 -11.68 -30.68 -5.95
CA PHE A 1041 -13.10 -30.40 -5.69
C PHE A 1041 -13.39 -30.32 -4.18
N ILE A 1042 -13.96 -29.19 -3.75
CA ILE A 1042 -14.43 -28.99 -2.37
C ILE A 1042 -15.97 -29.04 -2.39
N LYS A 1043 -16.56 -29.97 -1.63
CA LYS A 1043 -18.02 -30.19 -1.63
C LYS A 1043 -18.84 -29.06 -0.98
N GLU A 1044 -18.20 -28.19 -0.22
CA GLU A 1044 -18.87 -27.08 0.45
C GLU A 1044 -19.26 -25.99 -0.56
N PRO A 1045 -20.51 -25.49 -0.55
CA PRO A 1045 -20.92 -24.38 -1.40
C PRO A 1045 -20.40 -23.05 -0.85
N MET A 1046 -19.60 -22.34 -1.64
CA MET A 1046 -18.91 -21.10 -1.20
C MET A 1046 -19.20 -19.88 -2.09
N SER A 1047 -19.91 -20.08 -3.19
CA SER A 1047 -20.22 -19.05 -4.20
C SER A 1047 -21.64 -19.21 -4.73
N VAL A 1048 -22.21 -18.12 -5.23
CA VAL A 1048 -23.53 -18.07 -5.87
C VAL A 1048 -23.38 -17.61 -7.31
N TYR A 1049 -23.80 -18.47 -8.24
CA TYR A 1049 -23.96 -18.17 -9.66
C TYR A 1049 -25.39 -17.68 -9.93
N ARG A 1050 -25.54 -16.48 -10.47
CA ARG A 1050 -26.85 -15.90 -10.80
C ARG A 1050 -27.29 -16.22 -12.22
N GLN A 1051 -28.56 -16.58 -12.36
CA GLN A 1051 -29.21 -16.78 -13.66
C GLN A 1051 -30.29 -15.72 -13.85
N HIS A 1052 -30.08 -14.82 -14.82
CA HIS A 1052 -31.02 -13.76 -15.18
C HIS A 1052 -31.10 -13.57 -16.71
N SER A 1053 -32.14 -12.87 -17.18
CA SER A 1053 -32.42 -12.68 -18.61
C SER A 1053 -31.34 -11.94 -19.39
N ASN A 1054 -30.53 -11.12 -18.71
CA ASN A 1054 -29.41 -10.39 -19.30
C ASN A 1054 -28.08 -11.17 -19.26
N GLY A 1055 -28.09 -12.38 -18.69
CA GLY A 1055 -26.88 -13.18 -18.53
C GLY A 1055 -26.40 -13.72 -19.89
N LEU A 1056 -25.09 -13.76 -20.09
CA LEU A 1056 -24.50 -14.06 -21.40
C LEU A 1056 -24.82 -15.49 -21.90
N TRP A 1057 -25.04 -16.44 -20.97
CA TRP A 1057 -25.47 -17.80 -21.27
C TRP A 1057 -26.96 -18.04 -20.96
N SER A 1058 -27.40 -17.72 -19.74
CA SER A 1058 -28.78 -17.94 -19.26
C SER A 1058 -29.83 -17.10 -19.98
N GLY A 1059 -29.45 -15.93 -20.51
CA GLY A 1059 -30.29 -15.06 -21.33
C GLY A 1059 -30.31 -15.38 -22.84
N ALA A 1060 -29.42 -16.26 -23.32
CA ALA A 1060 -29.34 -16.59 -24.74
C ALA A 1060 -30.45 -17.57 -25.18
N ASP A 1061 -30.86 -17.49 -26.45
CA ASP A 1061 -31.82 -18.44 -27.02
C ASP A 1061 -31.23 -19.86 -27.16
N LYS A 1062 -32.11 -20.88 -27.21
CA LYS A 1062 -31.71 -22.29 -27.25
C LYS A 1062 -30.82 -22.65 -28.45
N ARG A 1063 -30.99 -21.96 -29.59
CA ARG A 1063 -30.20 -22.22 -30.79
C ARG A 1063 -28.77 -21.71 -30.60
N LYS A 1064 -28.61 -20.47 -30.12
CA LYS A 1064 -27.30 -19.89 -29.77
C LYS A 1064 -26.58 -20.70 -28.70
N GLN A 1065 -27.30 -21.13 -27.65
CA GLN A 1065 -26.73 -22.01 -26.62
C GLN A 1065 -26.20 -23.33 -27.21
N SER A 1066 -26.92 -23.92 -28.16
CA SER A 1066 -26.50 -25.16 -28.82
C SER A 1066 -25.27 -24.95 -29.72
N GLU A 1067 -25.28 -23.90 -30.55
CA GLU A 1067 -24.16 -23.55 -31.43
C GLU A 1067 -22.89 -23.22 -30.62
N GLU A 1068 -23.04 -22.46 -29.55
CA GLU A 1068 -21.93 -22.11 -28.66
C GLU A 1068 -21.43 -23.32 -27.88
N SER A 1069 -22.34 -24.20 -27.43
CA SER A 1069 -21.95 -25.46 -26.79
C SER A 1069 -21.04 -26.28 -27.69
N PHE A 1070 -21.39 -26.42 -28.96
CA PHE A 1070 -20.58 -27.13 -29.94
C PHE A 1070 -19.20 -26.50 -30.12
N ARG A 1071 -19.13 -25.18 -30.29
CA ARG A 1071 -17.84 -24.45 -30.43
C ARG A 1071 -16.93 -24.66 -29.23
N ILE A 1072 -17.49 -24.60 -28.02
CA ILE A 1072 -16.75 -24.84 -26.77
C ILE A 1072 -16.15 -26.26 -26.76
N ARG A 1073 -16.94 -27.30 -27.07
CA ARG A 1073 -16.43 -28.69 -27.04
C ARG A 1073 -15.43 -28.96 -28.17
N LYS A 1074 -15.53 -28.25 -29.30
CA LYS A 1074 -14.50 -28.27 -30.34
C LYS A 1074 -13.16 -27.72 -29.86
N ILE A 1075 -13.18 -26.63 -29.08
CA ILE A 1075 -11.96 -26.11 -28.42
C ILE A 1075 -11.42 -27.13 -27.41
N VAL A 1076 -12.30 -27.76 -26.63
CA VAL A 1076 -11.92 -28.82 -25.68
C VAL A 1076 -11.25 -29.99 -26.40
N LEU A 1077 -11.75 -30.42 -27.56
CA LEU A 1077 -11.14 -31.48 -28.37
C LEU A 1077 -9.69 -31.15 -28.78
N GLU A 1078 -9.41 -29.90 -29.12
CA GLU A 1078 -8.06 -29.46 -29.51
C GLU A 1078 -7.11 -29.40 -28.31
N ILE A 1079 -7.61 -28.99 -27.15
CA ILE A 1079 -6.79 -28.69 -25.97
C ILE A 1079 -6.62 -29.89 -25.05
N ALA A 1080 -7.63 -30.77 -24.92
CA ALA A 1080 -7.58 -31.89 -23.99
C ALA A 1080 -6.39 -32.82 -24.25
N ALA A 1081 -5.93 -33.51 -23.19
CA ALA A 1081 -4.89 -34.53 -23.31
C ALA A 1081 -5.27 -35.59 -24.36
N ASP A 1082 -4.29 -36.06 -25.14
CA ASP A 1082 -4.53 -36.97 -26.28
C ASP A 1082 -5.34 -38.22 -25.91
N ARG A 1083 -5.21 -38.70 -24.67
CA ARG A 1083 -5.97 -39.84 -24.13
C ARG A 1083 -7.49 -39.65 -24.17
N TYR A 1084 -7.98 -38.41 -24.13
CA TYR A 1084 -9.41 -38.09 -24.10
C TYR A 1084 -9.98 -37.70 -25.47
N LYS A 1085 -9.13 -37.32 -26.43
CA LYS A 1085 -9.58 -36.75 -27.71
C LYS A 1085 -10.55 -37.66 -28.46
N LYS A 1086 -10.32 -38.98 -28.44
CA LYS A 1086 -11.23 -39.94 -29.08
C LYS A 1086 -12.62 -39.91 -28.45
N GLN A 1087 -12.72 -39.98 -27.12
CA GLN A 1087 -14.00 -39.95 -26.41
C GLN A 1087 -14.73 -38.61 -26.60
N ILE A 1088 -14.00 -37.49 -26.56
CA ILE A 1088 -14.57 -36.17 -26.79
C ILE A 1088 -15.11 -36.05 -28.22
N LYS A 1089 -14.39 -36.60 -29.21
CA LYS A 1089 -14.87 -36.65 -30.59
C LYS A 1089 -16.11 -37.52 -30.73
N ASP A 1090 -16.11 -38.73 -30.15
CA ASP A 1090 -17.27 -39.63 -30.18
C ASP A 1090 -18.50 -38.98 -29.51
N LEU A 1091 -18.29 -38.18 -28.45
CA LEU A 1091 -19.35 -37.38 -27.82
C LEU A 1091 -19.88 -36.27 -28.70
N LEU A 1092 -18.99 -35.55 -29.38
CA LEU A 1092 -19.36 -34.52 -30.34
C LEU A 1092 -20.20 -35.11 -31.47
N ASP A 1093 -19.75 -36.22 -32.06
CA ASP A 1093 -20.44 -36.90 -33.14
C ASP A 1093 -21.81 -37.46 -32.68
N LYS A 1094 -21.90 -37.95 -31.44
CA LYS A 1094 -23.14 -38.49 -30.86
C LYS A 1094 -24.20 -37.43 -30.56
N HIS A 1095 -23.80 -36.28 -30.01
CA HIS A 1095 -24.73 -35.27 -29.47
C HIS A 1095 -24.87 -34.03 -30.35
N TYR A 1096 -23.98 -33.81 -31.33
CA TYR A 1096 -23.91 -32.61 -32.16
C TYR A 1096 -23.76 -32.94 -33.66
N ASN A 1097 -24.55 -33.90 -34.18
CA ASN A 1097 -24.56 -34.30 -35.60
C ASN A 1097 -24.88 -33.12 -36.54
N TYR A 1098 -24.04 -32.92 -37.57
CA TYR A 1098 -24.15 -31.86 -38.57
C TYR A 1098 -24.64 -32.43 -39.91
N GLU A 1099 -25.93 -32.73 -40.01
CA GLU A 1099 -26.68 -32.59 -41.27
C GLU A 1099 -27.85 -31.64 -40.98
N LEU A 1100 -27.57 -30.33 -41.04
CA LEU A 1100 -28.54 -29.25 -41.29
C LEU A 1100 -27.80 -27.96 -41.67
#